data_AF-A0AAW1EDL0-F1
#
_entry.id   AF-A0AAW1EDL0-F1
#
_cell.length_a   1.000
_cell.length_b   1.000
_cell.length_c   1.000
_cell.angle_alpha   90.00
_cell.angle_beta   90.00
_cell.angle_gamma   90.00
#
_symmetry.space_group_name_H-M   'P 1'
#
loop_
_entity.id
_entity.type
_entity.pdbx_description
1 polymer ?
#
loop_
_entity_poly.entity_id
_entity_poly.type
_entity_poly.pdbx_seq_one_letter_code
_entity_poly.pdbx_strand_id
1 'polypeptide(L)'
;MYARLILWILLFTSAQEVSLQDPPPLNCSTTESIKGGDVAYSQGGLEGSVLTYHCGAGRYPFPVSYRLCSADGVWSLMRSTGGRRVSRATCKDVLCPAQLQLDHGDFWPRDQWSRVGSTQSFSCQDGFTLYGSAQRNCTHSGDWTGTTPVCDNHADDCRDPGIPPGAQRSAGRFETGEKVVYRCQTGLDLLGSAERVCLENREWSGSTPRCQGPHTFDSPSSVAAAMAGSLAGVMDVISPDSIKKAATWSFGRTLRVDEGSRMNVYILLDTSGSIRKQDFELSRKATIALVRKLDSYEVQLKFHVLSFASEAIDIVDIRGLDSGSIDIVISDLEGFQYESHGRKTGTNLYAALNRVTELISYFKRNRATNHFNETQNIIVIATDGYSNTGKKPQIALNQIRSLLGYHDTSRDHTDDTMLDVYVFGIGVQVNKDQLNSLASKKRGEQHVFVVEDFQILGEVFNSIISDKSVTMCGVAQERDEHKLTYTRPWHVKVETISKITPCVGSIVSPNWVLTAAHCFARVNTDVPPQLYIIHGEGTVVSNKVVIHPKYNIRALEHRNVSEFYDYDVALVQVNQSIPLSWKARPICLPCTVPADRAMKTVNSTCQQHRKELLPHEETAAFFIHKDAARKQTHIHTDSQRPSCVEKARQTLTRPTNVTLDEYIPDRLLCTGGSSGYQYAITCRGDSGGSLFLQKRNRYFQVGVVSWGTTNVCDRLDPAMKKYSSGKPPPDARDFHIDLFKIMPWLKEHLGKDIQFLPDVD
;
A
#
# COMPACT_ATOMS: atom_id res chain seq x y z
N MET A 1 33.77 -61.85 -85.77
CA MET A 1 34.54 -62.53 -84.70
C MET A 1 34.43 -61.71 -83.43
N TYR A 2 34.11 -62.39 -82.33
CA TYR A 2 33.79 -61.88 -80.99
C TYR A 2 34.93 -61.07 -80.33
N ALA A 3 34.57 -60.09 -79.50
CA ALA A 3 35.17 -59.88 -78.17
C ALA A 3 34.27 -58.97 -77.31
N ARG A 4 33.86 -59.49 -76.14
CA ARG A 4 32.98 -58.86 -75.14
C ARG A 4 33.78 -57.93 -74.23
N LEU A 5 33.19 -56.78 -73.86
CA LEU A 5 33.69 -55.86 -72.84
C LEU A 5 32.95 -56.08 -71.51
N ILE A 6 33.70 -56.11 -70.42
CA ILE A 6 33.27 -56.39 -69.04
C ILE A 6 32.76 -55.09 -68.38
N LEU A 7 31.63 -55.15 -67.67
CA LEU A 7 31.16 -54.08 -66.78
C LEU A 7 31.00 -54.64 -65.35
N TRP A 8 31.73 -54.05 -64.41
CA TRP A 8 31.62 -54.32 -62.97
C TRP A 8 30.41 -53.57 -62.40
N ILE A 9 29.52 -54.27 -61.69
CA ILE A 9 28.48 -53.66 -60.83
C ILE A 9 28.66 -54.24 -59.42
N LEU A 10 28.95 -53.35 -58.47
CA LEU A 10 29.01 -53.59 -57.04
C LEU A 10 27.59 -53.72 -56.45
N LEU A 11 27.33 -54.80 -55.72
CA LEU A 11 26.13 -55.02 -54.92
C LEU A 11 26.28 -54.28 -53.57
N PHE A 12 25.53 -53.21 -53.37
CA PHE A 12 25.24 -52.65 -52.05
C PHE A 12 23.92 -53.25 -51.55
N THR A 13 23.97 -54.02 -50.46
CA THR A 13 22.78 -54.48 -49.74
C THR A 13 22.32 -53.38 -48.79
N SER A 14 21.15 -52.80 -49.08
CA SER A 14 20.43 -51.87 -48.21
C SER A 14 19.80 -52.61 -47.04
N ALA A 15 20.31 -52.40 -45.81
CA ALA A 15 19.55 -52.64 -44.60
C ALA A 15 18.58 -51.46 -44.40
N GLN A 16 17.28 -51.69 -44.63
CA GLN A 16 16.25 -50.73 -44.26
C GLN A 16 16.05 -50.78 -42.74
N GLU A 17 16.51 -49.76 -42.03
CA GLU A 17 16.03 -49.43 -40.70
C GLU A 17 14.53 -49.09 -40.81
N VAL A 18 13.70 -49.91 -40.20
CA VAL A 18 12.28 -49.59 -39.98
C VAL A 18 12.22 -48.52 -38.91
N SER A 19 12.09 -47.26 -39.33
CA SER A 19 11.71 -46.16 -38.46
C SER A 19 10.32 -46.45 -37.89
N LEU A 20 10.25 -46.82 -36.61
CA LEU A 20 9.00 -46.73 -35.83
C LEU A 20 8.58 -45.26 -35.83
N GLN A 21 7.62 -44.92 -36.67
CA GLN A 21 6.98 -43.62 -36.66
C GLN A 21 6.21 -43.52 -35.34
N ASP A 22 6.66 -42.66 -34.43
CA ASP A 22 5.92 -42.37 -33.19
C ASP A 22 4.46 -42.04 -33.55
N PRO A 23 3.47 -42.62 -32.85
CA PRO A 23 2.07 -42.32 -33.13
C PRO A 23 1.84 -40.80 -33.04
N PRO A 24 0.98 -40.22 -33.90
CA PRO A 24 0.68 -38.79 -33.83
C PRO A 24 0.17 -38.45 -32.43
N PRO A 25 0.58 -37.28 -31.86
CA PRO A 25 0.19 -36.89 -30.51
C PRO A 25 -1.34 -36.88 -30.39
N LEU A 26 -1.86 -37.63 -29.43
CA LEU A 26 -3.29 -37.70 -29.15
C LEU A 26 -3.71 -36.43 -28.41
N ASN A 27 -4.68 -35.71 -28.98
CA ASN A 27 -5.20 -34.49 -28.37
C ASN A 27 -6.38 -34.83 -27.43
N CYS A 28 -6.41 -34.18 -26.28
CA CYS A 28 -7.55 -34.22 -25.37
C CYS A 28 -8.78 -33.53 -25.98
N SER A 29 -9.97 -34.01 -25.61
CA SER A 29 -11.25 -33.47 -26.09
C SER A 29 -11.47 -32.02 -25.67
N THR A 30 -11.94 -31.16 -26.59
CA THR A 30 -12.33 -29.77 -26.30
C THR A 30 -13.84 -29.57 -26.09
N THR A 31 -14.57 -30.67 -25.85
CA THR A 31 -16.04 -30.65 -25.65
C THR A 31 -16.46 -30.82 -24.19
N GLU A 32 -15.50 -30.76 -23.26
CA GLU A 32 -15.78 -30.83 -21.83
C GLU A 32 -16.67 -29.67 -21.39
N SER A 33 -17.54 -29.93 -20.41
CA SER A 33 -18.50 -28.94 -19.89
C SER A 33 -18.66 -29.06 -18.39
N ILE A 34 -19.02 -27.94 -17.76
CA ILE A 34 -19.40 -27.87 -16.34
C ILE A 34 -20.85 -27.43 -16.21
N LYS A 35 -21.61 -28.09 -15.34
CA LYS A 35 -22.99 -27.69 -15.08
C LYS A 35 -23.01 -26.37 -14.29
N GLY A 36 -23.59 -25.33 -14.86
CA GLY A 36 -23.79 -24.03 -14.21
C GLY A 36 -22.61 -23.06 -14.32
N GLY A 37 -21.71 -23.30 -15.28
CA GLY A 37 -20.54 -22.47 -15.57
C GLY A 37 -20.02 -22.73 -16.99
N ASP A 38 -18.78 -22.34 -17.25
CA ASP A 38 -18.12 -22.43 -18.55
C ASP A 38 -16.69 -22.99 -18.43
N VAL A 39 -16.08 -23.27 -19.59
CA VAL A 39 -14.78 -23.97 -19.69
C VAL A 39 -13.86 -23.20 -20.63
N ALA A 40 -12.64 -22.95 -20.19
CA ALA A 40 -11.58 -22.36 -21.00
C ALA A 40 -10.43 -23.37 -21.20
N TYR A 41 -9.73 -23.25 -22.32
CA TYR A 41 -8.61 -24.11 -22.68
C TYR A 41 -7.38 -23.26 -23.01
N SER A 42 -6.22 -23.59 -22.45
CA SER A 42 -4.99 -22.84 -22.73
C SER A 42 -4.44 -23.09 -24.14
N GLN A 43 -4.45 -24.34 -24.60
CA GLN A 43 -3.93 -24.75 -25.92
C GLN A 43 -4.89 -25.73 -26.63
N GLY A 44 -6.20 -25.52 -26.44
CA GLY A 44 -7.25 -26.41 -26.93
C GLY A 44 -7.19 -27.77 -26.25
N GLY A 45 -6.39 -28.70 -26.77
CA GLY A 45 -6.26 -30.06 -26.25
C GLY A 45 -4.92 -30.72 -26.53
N LEU A 46 -3.87 -29.95 -26.88
CA LEU A 46 -2.52 -30.50 -27.04
C LEU A 46 -2.00 -31.10 -25.71
N GLU A 47 -1.01 -31.98 -25.78
CA GLU A 47 -0.30 -32.47 -24.59
C GLU A 47 0.17 -31.28 -23.74
N GLY A 48 -0.11 -31.33 -22.42
CA GLY A 48 0.18 -30.22 -21.50
C GLY A 48 -0.83 -29.07 -21.52
N SER A 49 -1.85 -29.10 -22.39
CA SER A 49 -2.98 -28.16 -22.33
C SER A 49 -3.69 -28.22 -20.97
N VAL A 50 -4.21 -27.09 -20.54
CA VAL A 50 -4.94 -26.93 -19.27
C VAL A 50 -6.37 -26.52 -19.58
N LEU A 51 -7.31 -27.34 -19.12
CA LEU A 51 -8.72 -27.02 -19.06
C LEU A 51 -9.00 -26.33 -17.72
N THR A 52 -9.66 -25.18 -17.73
CA THR A 52 -10.07 -24.44 -16.51
C THR A 52 -11.59 -24.31 -16.47
N TYR A 53 -12.18 -24.59 -15.31
CA TYR A 53 -13.60 -24.41 -15.06
C TYR A 53 -13.87 -23.05 -14.45
N HIS A 54 -14.87 -22.33 -14.98
CA HIS A 54 -15.32 -21.05 -14.47
C HIS A 54 -16.74 -21.15 -13.94
N CYS A 55 -16.99 -20.55 -12.77
CA CYS A 55 -18.30 -20.48 -12.15
C CYS A 55 -18.64 -19.02 -11.87
N GLY A 56 -19.93 -18.68 -11.89
CA GLY A 56 -20.38 -17.34 -11.52
C GLY A 56 -20.11 -16.99 -10.05
N ALA A 57 -20.23 -15.72 -9.69
CA ALA A 57 -19.94 -15.20 -8.35
C ALA A 57 -20.67 -15.97 -7.23
N GLY A 58 -19.96 -16.28 -6.15
CA GLY A 58 -20.47 -17.08 -5.02
C GLY A 58 -20.61 -18.58 -5.33
N ARG A 59 -20.01 -19.07 -6.41
CA ARG A 59 -19.94 -20.49 -6.76
C ARG A 59 -18.52 -20.91 -7.09
N TYR A 60 -18.23 -22.20 -6.93
CA TYR A 60 -16.91 -22.76 -7.21
C TYR A 60 -17.00 -24.06 -8.04
N PRO A 61 -15.98 -24.38 -8.85
CA PRO A 61 -15.96 -25.63 -9.60
C PRO A 61 -15.73 -26.85 -8.70
N PHE A 62 -16.54 -27.89 -8.86
CA PHE A 62 -16.38 -29.16 -8.18
C PHE A 62 -16.31 -30.33 -9.18
N PRO A 63 -15.41 -31.33 -8.98
CA PRO A 63 -14.54 -31.50 -7.82
C PRO A 63 -13.14 -30.85 -7.94
N VAL A 64 -12.78 -30.37 -9.12
CA VAL A 64 -11.49 -29.72 -9.40
C VAL A 64 -11.74 -28.41 -10.14
N SER A 65 -10.83 -27.45 -10.00
CA SER A 65 -10.86 -26.18 -10.73
C SER A 65 -10.25 -26.25 -12.13
N TYR A 66 -9.35 -27.20 -12.36
CA TYR A 66 -8.70 -27.41 -13.65
C TYR A 66 -8.37 -28.89 -13.90
N ARG A 67 -8.05 -29.22 -15.16
CA ARG A 67 -7.56 -30.54 -15.58
C ARG A 67 -6.37 -30.36 -16.54
N LEU A 68 -5.39 -31.26 -16.46
CA LEU A 68 -4.23 -31.30 -17.37
C LEU A 68 -4.40 -32.38 -18.45
N CYS A 69 -3.95 -32.10 -19.67
CA CYS A 69 -3.94 -33.08 -20.77
C CYS A 69 -2.65 -33.92 -20.74
N SER A 70 -2.77 -35.25 -20.68
CA SER A 70 -1.62 -36.17 -20.73
C SER A 70 -1.16 -36.46 -22.17
N ALA A 71 0.03 -37.05 -22.32
CA ALA A 71 0.56 -37.54 -23.59
C ALA A 71 -0.36 -38.56 -24.28
N ASP A 72 -1.16 -39.29 -23.49
CA ASP A 72 -2.14 -40.27 -23.98
C ASP A 72 -3.41 -39.61 -24.54
N GLY A 73 -3.51 -38.28 -24.56
CA GLY A 73 -4.69 -37.53 -25.00
C GLY A 73 -5.87 -37.63 -24.05
N VAL A 74 -5.63 -37.85 -22.74
CA VAL A 74 -6.68 -37.95 -21.73
C VAL A 74 -6.53 -36.85 -20.68
N TRP A 75 -7.63 -36.17 -20.40
CA TRP A 75 -7.70 -35.21 -19.30
C TRP A 75 -7.55 -35.91 -17.94
N SER A 76 -6.74 -35.34 -17.05
CA SER A 76 -6.56 -35.80 -15.67
C SER A 76 -7.87 -36.15 -14.96
N LEU A 77 -7.85 -37.20 -14.16
CA LEU A 77 -9.06 -37.77 -13.54
C LEU A 77 -9.66 -36.83 -12.48
N MET A 78 -10.98 -36.66 -12.53
CA MET A 78 -11.73 -35.96 -11.48
C MET A 78 -12.07 -36.93 -10.33
N ARG A 79 -11.66 -36.57 -9.11
CA ARG A 79 -11.94 -37.34 -7.89
C ARG A 79 -12.62 -36.45 -6.86
N SER A 80 -13.61 -36.98 -6.13
CA SER A 80 -14.19 -36.32 -4.97
C SER A 80 -13.24 -36.35 -3.77
N THR A 81 -13.56 -35.60 -2.72
CA THR A 81 -12.84 -35.60 -1.44
C THR A 81 -12.75 -36.99 -0.80
N GLY A 82 -13.71 -37.88 -1.06
CA GLY A 82 -13.69 -39.29 -0.63
C GLY A 82 -13.02 -40.25 -1.62
N GLY A 83 -12.26 -39.75 -2.59
CA GLY A 83 -11.53 -40.56 -3.58
C GLY A 83 -12.39 -41.18 -4.69
N ARG A 84 -13.71 -40.94 -4.70
CA ARG A 84 -14.62 -41.49 -5.73
C ARG A 84 -14.44 -40.74 -7.04
N ARG A 85 -14.40 -41.46 -8.17
CA ARG A 85 -14.37 -40.84 -9.50
C ARG A 85 -15.66 -40.08 -9.76
N VAL A 86 -15.53 -38.86 -10.26
CA VAL A 86 -16.65 -38.01 -10.67
C VAL A 86 -16.54 -37.83 -12.17
N SER A 87 -17.62 -38.10 -12.92
CA SER A 87 -17.61 -38.01 -14.39
C SER A 87 -18.04 -36.65 -14.92
N ARG A 88 -18.73 -35.83 -14.11
CA ARG A 88 -19.28 -34.54 -14.54
C ARG A 88 -18.98 -33.44 -13.53
N ALA A 89 -18.33 -32.37 -13.98
CA ALA A 89 -18.07 -31.19 -13.16
C ALA A 89 -19.36 -30.39 -12.95
N THR A 90 -19.52 -29.80 -11.76
CA THR A 90 -20.66 -28.92 -11.46
C THR A 90 -20.21 -27.73 -10.63
N CYS A 91 -20.74 -26.54 -10.92
CA CYS A 91 -20.59 -25.40 -10.04
C CYS A 91 -21.44 -25.62 -8.77
N LYS A 92 -20.79 -25.53 -7.60
CA LYS A 92 -21.45 -25.60 -6.29
C LYS A 92 -21.48 -24.23 -5.65
N ASP A 93 -22.52 -23.97 -4.85
CA ASP A 93 -22.63 -22.71 -4.11
C ASP A 93 -21.58 -22.66 -2.98
N VAL A 94 -20.95 -21.51 -2.81
CA VAL A 94 -20.14 -21.18 -1.63
C VAL A 94 -21.09 -21.00 -0.45
N LEU A 95 -20.76 -21.62 0.68
CA LEU A 95 -21.55 -21.56 1.90
C LEU A 95 -20.70 -21.01 3.05
N CYS A 96 -21.27 -20.13 3.85
CA CYS A 96 -20.63 -19.67 5.08
C CYS A 96 -20.91 -20.67 6.20
N PRO A 97 -19.93 -21.03 7.03
CA PRO A 97 -20.17 -21.82 8.24
C PRO A 97 -20.94 -20.97 9.25
N ALA A 98 -22.08 -21.42 9.72
CA ALA A 98 -22.86 -20.62 10.66
C ALA A 98 -22.29 -20.66 12.09
N GLN A 99 -22.79 -19.78 12.97
CA GLN A 99 -22.53 -19.88 14.40
C GLN A 99 -23.05 -21.22 14.94
N LEU A 100 -22.21 -21.98 15.65
CA LEU A 100 -22.59 -23.27 16.25
C LEU A 100 -22.86 -23.17 17.75
N GLN A 101 -22.26 -22.18 18.42
CA GLN A 101 -22.33 -22.00 19.86
C GLN A 101 -22.21 -20.51 20.20
N LEU A 102 -23.08 -20.00 21.06
CA LEU A 102 -22.96 -18.69 21.68
C LEU A 102 -23.29 -18.86 23.16
N ASP A 103 -22.27 -18.73 24.01
CA ASP A 103 -22.47 -18.87 25.44
C ASP A 103 -23.28 -17.67 25.96
N HIS A 104 -24.23 -17.91 26.86
CA HIS A 104 -25.12 -16.89 27.44
C HIS A 104 -25.90 -16.02 26.43
N GLY A 105 -26.17 -16.56 25.24
CA GLY A 105 -26.96 -15.88 24.22
C GLY A 105 -27.78 -16.83 23.36
N ASP A 106 -28.51 -16.25 22.42
CA ASP A 106 -29.24 -16.98 21.39
C ASP A 106 -28.97 -16.39 20.00
N PHE A 107 -29.09 -17.22 18.98
CA PHE A 107 -28.86 -16.85 17.58
C PHE A 107 -29.83 -17.53 16.62
N TRP A 108 -30.16 -16.84 15.53
CA TRP A 108 -31.09 -17.34 14.51
C TRP A 108 -30.76 -16.80 13.10
N PRO A 109 -31.03 -17.58 12.04
CA PRO A 109 -31.45 -18.98 12.05
C PRO A 109 -30.32 -19.95 12.49
N ARG A 110 -30.68 -21.17 12.90
CA ARG A 110 -29.76 -22.21 13.42
C ARG A 110 -29.25 -23.19 12.35
N ASP A 111 -29.27 -22.79 11.09
CA ASP A 111 -28.72 -23.60 10.01
C ASP A 111 -27.21 -23.78 10.22
N GLN A 112 -26.64 -24.96 9.94
CA GLN A 112 -25.19 -25.18 10.06
C GLN A 112 -24.39 -24.46 8.96
N TRP A 113 -25.04 -24.24 7.82
CA TRP A 113 -24.46 -23.64 6.63
C TRP A 113 -25.43 -22.61 6.08
N SER A 114 -24.92 -21.41 5.79
CA SER A 114 -25.72 -20.31 5.26
C SER A 114 -25.35 -20.00 3.82
N ARG A 115 -26.37 -19.73 3.00
CA ARG A 115 -26.15 -19.26 1.62
C ARG A 115 -25.69 -17.81 1.64
N VAL A 116 -24.95 -17.42 0.60
CA VAL A 116 -24.56 -16.03 0.39
C VAL A 116 -25.78 -15.10 0.45
N GLY A 117 -25.64 -13.98 1.18
CA GLY A 117 -26.71 -13.01 1.43
C GLY A 117 -27.62 -13.33 2.61
N SER A 118 -27.49 -14.50 3.24
CA SER A 118 -28.25 -14.83 4.46
C SER A 118 -27.75 -14.00 5.66
N THR A 119 -28.67 -13.62 6.54
CA THR A 119 -28.39 -12.89 7.78
C THR A 119 -28.55 -13.78 9.00
N GLN A 120 -27.57 -13.77 9.90
CA GLN A 120 -27.66 -14.38 11.22
C GLN A 120 -27.68 -13.28 12.29
N SER A 121 -28.63 -13.38 13.21
CA SER A 121 -28.86 -12.40 14.28
C SER A 121 -28.53 -13.01 15.63
N PHE A 122 -28.12 -12.17 16.58
CA PHE A 122 -27.62 -12.56 17.90
C PHE A 122 -28.27 -11.73 18.99
N SER A 123 -28.51 -12.35 20.15
CA SER A 123 -28.98 -11.69 21.37
C SER A 123 -28.34 -12.31 22.60
N CYS A 124 -28.18 -11.54 23.67
CA CYS A 124 -27.68 -12.06 24.94
C CYS A 124 -28.81 -12.23 25.95
N GLN A 125 -28.62 -13.15 26.88
CA GLN A 125 -29.49 -13.34 28.02
C GLN A 125 -29.42 -12.13 28.97
N ASP A 126 -30.44 -11.97 29.81
CA ASP A 126 -30.48 -10.91 30.81
C ASP A 126 -29.25 -10.97 31.73
N GLY A 127 -28.63 -9.82 31.97
CA GLY A 127 -27.39 -9.69 32.75
C GLY A 127 -26.09 -9.83 31.95
N PHE A 128 -26.18 -10.17 30.66
CA PHE A 128 -25.02 -10.20 29.75
C PHE A 128 -25.11 -9.08 28.70
N THR A 129 -23.97 -8.51 28.35
CA THR A 129 -23.87 -7.48 27.32
C THR A 129 -23.32 -8.07 26.03
N LEU A 130 -23.99 -7.75 24.90
CA LEU A 130 -23.52 -8.15 23.58
C LEU A 130 -22.36 -7.27 23.12
N TYR A 131 -21.21 -7.88 22.91
CA TYR A 131 -20.06 -7.32 22.20
C TYR A 131 -19.97 -7.91 20.79
N GLY A 132 -19.41 -7.16 19.86
CA GLY A 132 -19.33 -7.55 18.46
C GLY A 132 -20.60 -7.22 17.67
N SER A 133 -20.84 -7.93 16.56
CA SER A 133 -21.95 -7.60 15.64
C SER A 133 -23.23 -8.34 15.98
N ALA A 134 -24.30 -7.60 16.28
CA ALA A 134 -25.64 -8.15 16.56
C ALA A 134 -26.31 -8.81 15.35
N GLN A 135 -25.88 -8.46 14.14
CA GLN A 135 -26.27 -9.10 12.90
C GLN A 135 -25.06 -9.25 11.99
N ARG A 136 -24.97 -10.38 11.31
CA ARG A 136 -23.89 -10.69 10.36
C ARG A 136 -24.48 -11.25 9.08
N ASN A 137 -23.89 -10.91 7.93
CA ASN A 137 -24.33 -11.37 6.62
C ASN A 137 -23.26 -12.26 5.99
N CYS A 138 -23.69 -13.37 5.38
CA CYS A 138 -22.81 -14.28 4.65
C CYS A 138 -22.37 -13.65 3.32
N THR A 139 -21.06 -13.56 3.10
CA THR A 139 -20.44 -12.91 1.94
C THR A 139 -20.16 -13.92 0.81
N HIS A 140 -19.86 -13.40 -0.39
CA HIS A 140 -19.47 -14.22 -1.53
C HIS A 140 -18.16 -15.00 -1.32
N SER A 141 -17.30 -14.57 -0.40
CA SER A 141 -16.04 -15.24 -0.08
C SER A 141 -16.22 -16.41 0.89
N GLY A 142 -17.44 -16.65 1.37
CA GLY A 142 -17.74 -17.69 2.35
C GLY A 142 -17.42 -17.30 3.80
N ASP A 143 -17.31 -16.00 4.08
CA ASP A 143 -17.10 -15.45 5.42
C ASP A 143 -18.29 -14.57 5.85
N TRP A 144 -18.24 -14.00 7.05
CA TRP A 144 -19.31 -13.21 7.65
C TRP A 144 -18.87 -11.77 7.91
N THR A 145 -19.71 -10.81 7.55
CA THR A 145 -19.49 -9.40 7.87
C THR A 145 -19.39 -9.15 9.39
N GLY A 146 -18.77 -8.04 9.77
CA GLY A 146 -18.71 -7.61 11.17
C GLY A 146 -17.69 -8.41 12.01
N THR A 147 -17.91 -8.42 13.32
CA THR A 147 -17.03 -9.07 14.31
C THR A 147 -17.79 -10.16 15.07
N THR A 148 -17.07 -11.16 15.58
CA THR A 148 -17.66 -12.29 16.32
C THR A 148 -18.47 -11.80 17.52
N PRO A 149 -19.75 -12.20 17.65
CA PRO A 149 -20.59 -11.81 18.77
C PRO A 149 -20.18 -12.54 20.04
N VAL A 150 -20.19 -11.83 21.17
CA VAL A 150 -19.83 -12.34 22.50
C VAL A 150 -20.82 -11.80 23.52
N CYS A 151 -21.34 -12.67 24.39
CA CYS A 151 -22.19 -12.27 25.50
C CYS A 151 -21.37 -12.34 26.79
N ASP A 152 -20.96 -11.18 27.31
CA ASP A 152 -20.06 -11.09 28.44
C ASP A 152 -20.67 -10.24 29.57
N ASN A 153 -20.51 -10.69 30.80
CA ASN A 153 -20.93 -10.00 32.02
C ASN A 153 -19.74 -9.41 32.81
N HIS A 154 -18.50 -9.58 32.31
CA HIS A 154 -17.24 -9.11 32.93
C HIS A 154 -17.00 -9.65 34.35
N ALA A 155 -17.50 -10.85 34.65
CA ALA A 155 -17.33 -11.48 35.96
C ALA A 155 -15.96 -12.15 36.14
N ASP A 156 -15.36 -12.65 35.05
CA ASP A 156 -14.07 -13.34 35.05
C ASP A 156 -12.89 -12.36 34.84
N ASP A 157 -11.65 -12.84 35.05
CA ASP A 157 -10.44 -12.06 34.85
C ASP A 157 -10.27 -11.64 33.38
N CYS A 158 -10.28 -12.61 32.46
CA CYS A 158 -10.26 -12.37 31.03
C CYS A 158 -11.69 -12.26 30.49
N ARG A 159 -11.89 -11.34 29.54
CA ARG A 159 -13.13 -11.27 28.76
C ARG A 159 -13.39 -12.58 28.01
N ASP A 160 -14.64 -12.88 27.72
CA ASP A 160 -14.94 -14.05 26.89
C ASP A 160 -14.25 -13.90 25.50
N PRO A 161 -13.37 -14.84 25.10
CA PRO A 161 -12.61 -14.79 23.85
C PRO A 161 -13.47 -15.00 22.60
N GLY A 162 -14.76 -15.31 22.76
CA GLY A 162 -15.72 -15.55 21.71
C GLY A 162 -15.56 -16.90 21.03
N ILE A 163 -16.53 -17.22 20.18
CA ILE A 163 -16.57 -18.46 19.41
C ILE A 163 -16.78 -18.08 17.93
N PRO A 164 -15.78 -18.27 17.06
CA PRO A 164 -15.93 -17.97 15.64
C PRO A 164 -17.00 -18.84 14.94
N PRO A 165 -17.56 -18.39 13.81
CA PRO A 165 -18.46 -19.22 13.00
C PRO A 165 -17.80 -20.55 12.59
N GLY A 166 -18.57 -21.65 12.65
CA GLY A 166 -18.07 -23.00 12.40
C GLY A 166 -17.17 -23.60 13.49
N ALA A 167 -16.90 -22.88 14.57
CA ALA A 167 -16.11 -23.36 15.70
C ALA A 167 -17.00 -23.77 16.89
N GLN A 168 -16.47 -24.67 17.71
CA GLN A 168 -16.91 -24.96 19.06
C GLN A 168 -15.75 -24.69 20.02
N ARG A 169 -16.07 -24.27 21.24
CA ARG A 169 -15.07 -23.95 22.28
C ARG A 169 -15.35 -24.78 23.53
N SER A 170 -14.30 -25.26 24.19
CA SER A 170 -14.41 -25.93 25.49
C SER A 170 -15.06 -25.00 26.53
N ALA A 171 -16.00 -25.53 27.30
CA ALA A 171 -16.60 -24.82 28.43
C ALA A 171 -15.59 -24.66 29.58
N GLY A 172 -15.75 -23.60 30.38
CA GLY A 172 -14.88 -23.30 31.51
C GLY A 172 -15.06 -21.84 31.96
N ARG A 173 -14.36 -21.46 33.02
CA ARG A 173 -14.22 -20.06 33.46
C ARG A 173 -13.03 -19.40 32.77
N PHE A 174 -12.98 -18.07 32.78
CA PHE A 174 -11.90 -17.29 32.17
C PHE A 174 -10.99 -16.63 33.21
N GLU A 175 -10.70 -17.36 34.29
CA GLU A 175 -9.76 -16.95 35.34
C GLU A 175 -8.30 -17.01 34.82
N THR A 176 -7.42 -16.22 35.44
CA THR A 176 -5.99 -16.18 35.06
C THR A 176 -5.36 -17.58 35.09
N GLY A 177 -4.71 -17.98 34.00
CA GLY A 177 -4.07 -19.29 33.83
C GLY A 177 -4.97 -20.35 33.19
N GLU A 178 -6.29 -20.12 33.11
CA GLU A 178 -7.22 -21.03 32.44
C GLU A 178 -7.04 -21.04 30.93
N LYS A 179 -7.41 -22.16 30.31
CA LYS A 179 -7.24 -22.38 28.88
C LYS A 179 -8.53 -22.77 28.18
N VAL A 180 -8.70 -22.27 26.96
CA VAL A 180 -9.79 -22.63 26.07
C VAL A 180 -9.24 -23.33 24.83
N VAL A 181 -9.94 -24.37 24.38
CA VAL A 181 -9.59 -25.16 23.20
C VAL A 181 -10.71 -25.02 22.17
N TYR A 182 -10.32 -24.72 20.94
CA TYR A 182 -11.22 -24.55 19.81
C TYR A 182 -11.15 -25.74 18.87
N ARG A 183 -12.30 -26.11 18.30
CA ARG A 183 -12.41 -27.13 17.26
C ARG A 183 -13.34 -26.66 16.17
N CYS A 184 -12.92 -26.80 14.92
CA CYS A 184 -13.78 -26.54 13.79
C CYS A 184 -14.70 -27.74 13.50
N GLN A 185 -15.90 -27.46 13.00
CA GLN A 185 -16.77 -28.51 12.48
C GLN A 185 -16.10 -29.29 11.35
N THR A 186 -16.54 -30.53 11.12
CA THR A 186 -15.94 -31.42 10.13
C THR A 186 -15.91 -30.81 8.73
N GLY A 187 -14.73 -30.85 8.10
CA GLY A 187 -14.52 -30.33 6.73
C GLY A 187 -14.05 -28.88 6.67
N LEU A 188 -13.78 -28.23 7.81
CA LEU A 188 -13.11 -26.92 7.87
C LEU A 188 -11.76 -27.04 8.55
N ASP A 189 -10.85 -26.16 8.14
CA ASP A 189 -9.51 -26.04 8.70
C ASP A 189 -9.48 -24.94 9.78
N LEU A 190 -8.74 -25.18 10.87
CA LEU A 190 -8.53 -24.19 11.93
C LEU A 190 -7.31 -23.34 11.60
N LEU A 191 -7.53 -22.04 11.41
CA LEU A 191 -6.48 -21.03 11.28
C LEU A 191 -6.37 -20.22 12.58
N GLY A 192 -5.17 -19.81 12.95
CA GLY A 192 -4.87 -19.15 14.22
C GLY A 192 -4.51 -20.13 15.35
N SER A 193 -4.88 -19.78 16.58
CA SER A 193 -4.53 -20.55 17.78
C SER A 193 -5.63 -21.53 18.16
N ALA A 194 -5.34 -22.83 18.13
CA ALA A 194 -6.28 -23.87 18.55
C ALA A 194 -6.49 -23.90 20.08
N GLU A 195 -5.52 -23.42 20.84
CA GLU A 195 -5.58 -23.24 22.30
C GLU A 195 -5.20 -21.80 22.62
N ARG A 196 -5.91 -21.18 23.58
CA ARG A 196 -5.60 -19.85 24.12
C ARG A 196 -5.66 -19.91 25.64
N VAL A 197 -4.78 -19.15 26.30
CA VAL A 197 -4.65 -19.10 27.76
C VAL A 197 -4.91 -17.68 28.25
N CYS A 198 -5.64 -17.52 29.34
CA CYS A 198 -5.83 -16.23 30.00
C CYS A 198 -4.53 -15.86 30.73
N LEU A 199 -3.90 -14.76 30.34
CA LEU A 199 -2.63 -14.29 30.89
C LEU A 199 -2.85 -13.38 32.11
N GLU A 200 -1.80 -13.15 32.89
CA GLU A 200 -1.85 -12.28 34.09
C GLU A 200 -2.28 -10.83 33.78
N ASN A 201 -2.04 -10.37 32.56
CA ASN A 201 -2.50 -9.07 32.08
C ASN A 201 -3.98 -9.06 31.67
N ARG A 202 -4.74 -10.12 31.99
CA ARG A 202 -6.16 -10.29 31.70
C ARG A 202 -6.50 -10.29 30.21
N GLU A 203 -5.53 -10.68 29.38
CA GLU A 203 -5.73 -10.85 27.95
C GLU A 203 -5.42 -12.28 27.51
N TRP A 204 -6.03 -12.70 26.40
CA TRP A 204 -5.82 -14.04 25.85
C TRP A 204 -4.56 -14.13 25.01
N SER A 205 -3.80 -15.20 25.22
CA SER A 205 -2.63 -15.56 24.41
C SER A 205 -3.00 -15.85 22.96
N GLY A 206 -2.03 -15.70 22.05
CA GLY A 206 -2.11 -16.08 20.66
C GLY A 206 -3.14 -15.31 19.82
N SER A 207 -3.21 -15.66 18.54
CA SER A 207 -4.18 -15.10 17.60
C SER A 207 -5.56 -15.74 17.75
N THR A 208 -6.60 -14.96 17.49
CA THR A 208 -8.00 -15.43 17.45
C THR A 208 -8.17 -16.51 16.38
N PRO A 209 -8.82 -17.66 16.69
CA PRO A 209 -9.03 -18.71 15.72
C PRO A 209 -10.08 -18.32 14.67
N ARG A 210 -10.03 -18.98 13.51
CA ARG A 210 -11.12 -18.98 12.52
C ARG A 210 -11.21 -20.33 11.83
N CYS A 211 -12.42 -20.72 11.47
CA CYS A 211 -12.69 -21.95 10.72
C CYS A 211 -12.96 -21.60 9.27
N GLN A 212 -12.20 -22.18 8.35
CA GLN A 212 -12.29 -21.86 6.93
C GLN A 212 -12.53 -23.10 6.08
N GLY A 213 -13.48 -23.03 5.15
CA GLY A 213 -13.80 -24.12 4.23
C GLY A 213 -12.79 -24.25 3.07
N PRO A 214 -12.77 -25.38 2.33
CA PRO A 214 -11.79 -25.61 1.26
C PRO A 214 -11.86 -24.63 0.08
N HIS A 215 -13.04 -24.03 -0.16
CA HIS A 215 -13.30 -23.15 -1.30
C HIS A 215 -13.76 -21.76 -0.86
N THR A 216 -13.29 -21.32 0.31
CA THR A 216 -13.59 -20.00 0.90
C THR A 216 -12.29 -19.23 1.07
N PHE A 217 -12.35 -17.91 0.89
CA PHE A 217 -11.19 -17.02 0.88
C PHE A 217 -11.38 -15.85 1.84
N ASP A 218 -10.27 -15.28 2.31
CA ASP A 218 -10.29 -14.05 3.08
C ASP A 218 -10.53 -12.87 2.11
N SER A 219 -11.43 -11.96 2.48
CA SER A 219 -11.75 -10.82 1.62
C SER A 219 -10.55 -9.85 1.51
N PRO A 220 -10.32 -9.21 0.34
CA PRO A 220 -9.14 -8.36 0.15
C PRO A 220 -9.05 -7.22 1.17
N SER A 221 -10.19 -6.61 1.51
CA SER A 221 -10.28 -5.55 2.51
C SER A 221 -9.97 -6.03 3.93
N SER A 222 -10.40 -7.24 4.31
CA SER A 222 -10.10 -7.82 5.62
C SER A 222 -8.61 -8.15 5.77
N VAL A 223 -7.99 -8.71 4.73
CA VAL A 223 -6.56 -9.02 4.72
C VAL A 223 -5.74 -7.74 4.80
N ALA A 224 -6.07 -6.75 3.96
CA ALA A 224 -5.40 -5.45 3.96
C ALA A 224 -5.52 -4.76 5.33
N ALA A 225 -6.70 -4.74 5.95
CA ALA A 225 -6.90 -4.14 7.27
C ALA A 225 -6.14 -4.86 8.38
N ALA A 226 -6.11 -6.20 8.36
CA ALA A 226 -5.38 -6.99 9.33
C ALA A 226 -3.86 -6.78 9.24
N MET A 227 -3.32 -6.81 8.01
CA MET A 227 -1.91 -6.54 7.77
C MET A 227 -1.56 -5.08 8.10
N ALA A 228 -2.41 -4.12 7.73
CA ALA A 228 -2.26 -2.71 8.10
C ALA A 228 -2.19 -2.52 9.61
N GLY A 229 -3.10 -3.14 10.36
CA GLY A 229 -3.17 -3.01 11.81
C GLY A 229 -1.95 -3.60 12.51
N SER A 230 -1.48 -4.76 12.04
CA SER A 230 -0.28 -5.41 12.56
C SER A 230 1.00 -4.62 12.24
N LEU A 231 1.10 -4.07 11.02
CA LEU A 231 2.22 -3.21 10.62
C LEU A 231 2.16 -1.80 11.22
N ALA A 232 0.98 -1.27 11.57
CA ALA A 232 0.82 0.09 12.12
C ALA A 232 1.47 0.25 13.49
N GLY A 233 1.45 -0.80 14.34
CA GLY A 233 2.17 -0.81 15.62
C GLY A 233 3.69 -0.82 15.44
N VAL A 234 4.17 -1.26 14.28
CA VAL A 234 5.58 -1.40 13.92
C VAL A 234 6.11 -0.16 13.18
N MET A 235 5.25 0.52 12.43
CA MET A 235 5.58 1.62 11.52
C MET A 235 5.26 3.02 12.08
N ASP A 236 5.14 3.14 13.40
CA ASP A 236 4.94 4.39 14.14
C ASP A 236 3.78 5.27 13.66
N VAL A 237 2.60 4.66 13.58
CA VAL A 237 1.37 5.38 13.26
C VAL A 237 0.77 5.98 14.53
N ILE A 238 1.45 6.96 15.12
CA ILE A 238 1.01 7.63 16.35
C ILE A 238 0.61 9.07 16.04
N SER A 239 -0.70 9.30 15.95
CA SER A 239 -1.26 10.62 16.24
C SER A 239 -1.28 10.84 17.76
N PRO A 240 -0.92 12.03 18.27
CA PRO A 240 -1.06 12.38 19.69
C PRO A 240 -2.49 12.17 20.24
N ASP A 241 -3.52 12.28 19.40
CA ASP A 241 -4.92 12.07 19.78
C ASP A 241 -5.25 10.57 20.00
N SER A 242 -4.49 9.67 19.38
CA SER A 242 -4.62 8.23 19.59
C SER A 242 -4.17 7.80 20.98
N ILE A 243 -3.26 8.53 21.62
CA ILE A 243 -2.80 8.26 23.00
C ILE A 243 -3.95 8.44 24.00
N LYS A 244 -4.89 9.36 23.74
CA LYS A 244 -6.06 9.58 24.60
C LYS A 244 -7.21 8.60 24.34
N LYS A 245 -7.34 8.08 23.12
CA LYS A 245 -8.40 7.10 22.74
C LYS A 245 -7.96 5.64 22.85
N ALA A 246 -6.66 5.34 22.87
CA ALA A 246 -6.09 4.00 23.08
C ALA A 246 -6.49 3.37 24.42
N ALA A 247 -6.97 4.17 25.39
CA ALA A 247 -7.56 3.66 26.62
C ALA A 247 -8.88 2.88 26.41
N THR A 248 -9.50 2.96 25.22
CA THR A 248 -10.79 2.29 24.94
C THR A 248 -10.73 1.14 23.94
N TRP A 249 -9.76 1.10 23.02
CA TRP A 249 -9.47 -0.06 22.16
C TRP A 249 -7.95 -0.29 22.08
N SER A 250 -7.47 -1.30 22.81
CA SER A 250 -6.06 -1.65 22.91
C SER A 250 -5.57 -2.35 21.64
N PHE A 251 -4.94 -1.62 20.72
CA PHE A 251 -4.02 -2.26 19.76
C PHE A 251 -2.74 -2.66 20.50
N GLY A 252 -2.36 -3.93 20.35
CA GLY A 252 -1.66 -4.72 21.36
C GLY A 252 -0.15 -4.55 21.53
N ARG A 253 0.50 -3.52 20.98
CA ARG A 253 1.93 -3.27 21.27
C ARG A 253 2.27 -1.78 21.29
N THR A 254 2.86 -1.33 22.39
CA THR A 254 3.74 -0.15 22.41
C THR A 254 5.13 -0.60 21.93
N LEU A 255 5.39 -0.59 20.63
CA LEU A 255 6.77 -0.66 20.16
C LEU A 255 7.47 0.65 20.54
N ARG A 256 8.65 0.53 21.15
CA ARG A 256 9.53 1.68 21.38
C ARG A 256 10.15 2.03 20.03
N VAL A 257 9.57 3.02 19.37
CA VAL A 257 10.12 3.61 18.17
C VAL A 257 11.22 4.57 18.62
N ASP A 258 12.43 4.06 18.71
CA ASP A 258 13.62 4.90 18.86
C ASP A 258 13.87 5.70 17.56
N GLU A 259 14.61 6.80 17.66
CA GLU A 259 14.95 7.67 16.54
C GLU A 259 15.61 6.88 15.39
N GLY A 260 14.83 6.58 14.35
CA GLY A 260 15.30 5.94 13.12
C GLY A 260 14.96 4.45 12.96
N SER A 261 13.70 4.06 13.18
CA SER A 261 13.18 2.69 12.95
C SER A 261 13.73 2.01 11.70
N ARG A 262 14.29 0.81 11.88
CA ARG A 262 14.89 -0.01 10.82
C ARG A 262 14.14 -1.33 10.67
N MET A 263 13.93 -1.73 9.42
CA MET A 263 13.20 -2.95 9.11
C MET A 263 13.82 -3.70 7.94
N ASN A 264 14.01 -4.99 8.13
CA ASN A 264 14.38 -5.94 7.09
C ASN A 264 13.12 -6.68 6.62
N VAL A 265 12.85 -6.67 5.32
CA VAL A 265 11.70 -7.36 4.73
C VAL A 265 12.21 -8.47 3.83
N TYR A 266 11.92 -9.72 4.21
CA TYR A 266 12.25 -10.94 3.48
C TYR A 266 11.01 -11.44 2.74
N ILE A 267 11.02 -11.40 1.41
CA ILE A 267 9.90 -11.84 0.57
C ILE A 267 10.27 -13.15 -0.12
N LEU A 268 9.50 -14.19 0.13
CA LEU A 268 9.72 -15.55 -0.36
C LEU A 268 8.66 -15.87 -1.41
N LEU A 269 9.08 -15.93 -2.67
CA LEU A 269 8.21 -16.19 -3.82
C LEU A 269 8.28 -17.65 -4.25
N ASP A 270 7.16 -18.34 -4.21
CA ASP A 270 7.07 -19.70 -4.76
C ASP A 270 7.09 -19.65 -6.29
N THR A 271 8.03 -20.36 -6.89
CA THR A 271 8.19 -20.54 -8.34
C THR A 271 8.34 -22.01 -8.68
N SER A 272 7.83 -22.88 -7.82
CA SER A 272 7.81 -24.32 -8.03
C SER A 272 6.87 -24.71 -9.17
N GLY A 273 6.92 -25.98 -9.56
CA GLY A 273 6.09 -26.50 -10.66
C GLY A 273 4.59 -26.45 -10.40
N SER A 274 4.13 -26.17 -9.17
CA SER A 274 2.72 -25.95 -8.86
C SER A 274 2.24 -24.53 -9.19
N ILE A 275 3.15 -23.58 -9.38
CA ILE A 275 2.84 -22.20 -9.73
C ILE A 275 2.95 -22.03 -11.25
N ARG A 276 1.88 -21.57 -11.89
CA ARG A 276 1.88 -21.35 -13.36
C ARG A 276 2.70 -20.11 -13.71
N LYS A 277 3.24 -20.05 -14.93
CA LYS A 277 3.97 -18.86 -15.42
C LYS A 277 3.17 -17.55 -15.29
N GLN A 278 1.87 -17.57 -15.62
CA GLN A 278 1.02 -16.38 -15.48
C GLN A 278 0.81 -15.97 -14.01
N ASP A 279 0.66 -16.95 -13.12
CA ASP A 279 0.51 -16.72 -11.68
C ASP A 279 1.81 -16.16 -11.07
N PHE A 280 2.96 -16.65 -11.51
CA PHE A 280 4.26 -16.08 -11.15
C PHE A 280 4.38 -14.62 -11.57
N GLU A 281 3.98 -14.27 -12.79
CA GLU A 281 3.99 -12.89 -13.27
C GLU A 281 3.09 -11.97 -12.45
N LEU A 282 1.91 -12.45 -12.03
CA LEU A 282 1.03 -11.74 -11.12
C LEU A 282 1.65 -11.61 -9.72
N SER A 283 2.28 -12.67 -9.20
CA SER A 283 3.01 -12.67 -7.93
C SER A 283 4.13 -11.64 -7.91
N ARG A 284 4.90 -11.57 -8.99
CA ARG A 284 5.97 -10.59 -9.20
C ARG A 284 5.44 -9.16 -9.19
N LYS A 285 4.35 -8.89 -9.92
CA LYS A 285 3.68 -7.59 -9.91
C LYS A 285 3.11 -7.22 -8.55
N ALA A 286 2.49 -8.16 -7.85
CA ALA A 286 1.99 -7.97 -6.49
C ALA A 286 3.15 -7.64 -5.54
N THR A 287 4.28 -8.34 -5.67
CA THR A 287 5.49 -8.07 -4.88
C THR A 287 6.02 -6.66 -5.13
N ILE A 288 6.13 -6.23 -6.39
CA ILE A 288 6.51 -4.84 -6.73
C ILE A 288 5.54 -3.84 -6.08
N ALA A 289 4.25 -4.11 -6.11
CA ALA A 289 3.24 -3.27 -5.46
C ALA A 289 3.44 -3.20 -3.94
N LEU A 290 3.71 -4.33 -3.28
CA LEU A 290 4.02 -4.38 -1.85
C LEU A 290 5.29 -3.59 -1.53
N VAL A 291 6.38 -3.79 -2.27
CA VAL A 291 7.64 -3.09 -2.03
C VAL A 291 7.46 -1.59 -2.20
N ARG A 292 6.77 -1.12 -3.26
CA ARG A 292 6.40 0.30 -3.43
C ARG A 292 5.55 0.83 -2.28
N LYS A 293 4.62 0.03 -1.78
CA LYS A 293 3.73 0.41 -0.69
C LYS A 293 4.49 0.54 0.62
N LEU A 294 5.34 -0.43 0.93
CA LEU A 294 6.21 -0.41 2.11
C LEU A 294 7.18 0.77 2.02
N ASP A 295 7.74 1.04 0.84
CA ASP A 295 8.63 2.18 0.61
C ASP A 295 7.97 3.53 0.94
N SER A 296 6.64 3.65 0.86
CA SER A 296 5.97 4.91 1.18
C SER A 296 5.97 5.28 2.69
N TYR A 297 6.25 4.31 3.57
CA TYR A 297 6.31 4.54 5.02
C TYR A 297 7.61 5.23 5.46
N GLU A 298 7.54 5.90 6.60
CA GLU A 298 8.60 6.66 7.24
C GLU A 298 9.59 5.76 8.03
N VAL A 299 9.99 4.63 7.43
CA VAL A 299 10.87 3.60 8.02
C VAL A 299 12.02 3.27 7.06
N GLN A 300 13.23 3.06 7.61
CA GLN A 300 14.35 2.56 6.82
C GLN A 300 14.15 1.09 6.50
N LEU A 301 13.90 0.79 5.23
CA LEU A 301 13.63 -0.56 4.75
C LEU A 301 14.83 -1.11 4.00
N LYS A 302 15.16 -2.38 4.27
CA LYS A 302 16.02 -3.19 3.41
C LYS A 302 15.27 -4.42 2.95
N PHE A 303 15.34 -4.72 1.67
CA PHE A 303 14.64 -5.86 1.09
C PHE A 303 15.60 -7.03 0.82
N HIS A 304 15.15 -8.22 1.16
CA HIS A 304 15.63 -9.46 0.59
C HIS A 304 14.48 -10.09 -0.18
N VAL A 305 14.66 -10.36 -1.46
CA VAL A 305 13.67 -11.10 -2.23
C VAL A 305 14.34 -12.35 -2.75
N LEU A 306 13.71 -13.49 -2.52
CA LEU A 306 14.16 -14.77 -3.07
C LEU A 306 12.99 -15.49 -3.73
N SER A 307 13.32 -16.30 -4.72
CA SER A 307 12.42 -17.22 -5.37
C SER A 307 12.84 -18.64 -5.02
N PHE A 308 11.87 -19.52 -4.72
CA PHE A 308 12.14 -20.90 -4.33
C PHE A 308 11.35 -21.92 -5.13
N ALA A 309 12.05 -23.01 -5.47
CA ALA A 309 11.51 -24.24 -6.02
C ALA A 309 12.20 -25.42 -5.33
N SER A 310 12.92 -26.31 -6.04
CA SER A 310 13.73 -27.33 -5.33
C SER A 310 14.88 -26.72 -4.52
N GLU A 311 15.33 -25.54 -4.94
CA GLU A 311 16.35 -24.71 -4.31
C GLU A 311 15.87 -23.25 -4.19
N ALA A 312 16.59 -22.43 -3.42
CA ALA A 312 16.32 -21.01 -3.29
C ALA A 312 17.32 -20.21 -4.11
N ILE A 313 16.83 -19.21 -4.85
CA ILE A 313 17.62 -18.27 -5.65
C ILE A 313 17.31 -16.85 -5.15
N ASP A 314 18.35 -16.12 -4.76
CA ASP A 314 18.22 -14.73 -4.35
C ASP A 314 17.97 -13.85 -5.59
N ILE A 315 16.89 -13.08 -5.57
CA ILE A 315 16.60 -12.03 -6.57
C ILE A 315 17.25 -10.72 -6.13
N VAL A 316 17.09 -10.38 -4.85
CA VAL A 316 17.63 -9.17 -4.23
C VAL A 316 18.37 -9.57 -2.96
N ASP A 317 19.66 -9.24 -2.86
CA ASP A 317 20.48 -9.51 -1.67
C ASP A 317 20.47 -8.32 -0.71
N ILE A 318 19.94 -8.54 0.50
CA ILE A 318 19.84 -7.53 1.57
C ILE A 318 21.18 -7.03 2.11
N ARG A 319 22.27 -7.74 1.81
CA ARG A 319 23.64 -7.33 2.17
C ARG A 319 24.19 -6.28 1.21
N GLY A 320 23.62 -6.14 0.02
CA GLY A 320 24.01 -5.13 -0.96
C GLY A 320 23.76 -3.71 -0.44
N LEU A 321 24.64 -2.77 -0.80
CA LEU A 321 24.47 -1.34 -0.47
C LEU A 321 23.16 -0.77 -1.03
N ASP A 322 22.70 -1.35 -2.15
CA ASP A 322 21.52 -0.93 -2.90
C ASP A 322 20.21 -1.61 -2.46
N SER A 323 20.25 -2.49 -1.46
CA SER A 323 19.07 -3.21 -0.96
C SER A 323 17.97 -2.32 -0.33
N GLY A 324 18.31 -1.05 -0.05
CA GLY A 324 17.35 -0.02 0.35
C GLY A 324 16.91 0.90 -0.79
N SER A 325 17.45 0.73 -2.00
CA SER A 325 17.06 1.48 -3.20
C SER A 325 15.89 0.79 -3.90
N ILE A 326 14.70 1.38 -3.78
CA ILE A 326 13.48 0.86 -4.38
C ILE A 326 13.61 0.62 -5.90
N ASP A 327 14.30 1.51 -6.61
CA ASP A 327 14.45 1.41 -8.06
C ASP A 327 15.28 0.19 -8.46
N ILE A 328 16.31 -0.15 -7.66
CA ILE A 328 17.17 -1.32 -7.90
C ILE A 328 16.41 -2.59 -7.54
N VAL A 329 15.72 -2.62 -6.39
CA VAL A 329 14.88 -3.75 -5.98
C VAL A 329 13.82 -4.07 -7.05
N ILE A 330 13.17 -3.05 -7.61
CA ILE A 330 12.19 -3.21 -8.70
C ILE A 330 12.87 -3.71 -9.97
N SER A 331 14.01 -3.13 -10.35
CA SER A 331 14.77 -3.57 -11.53
C SER A 331 15.16 -5.05 -11.46
N ASP A 332 15.65 -5.51 -10.31
CA ASP A 332 16.03 -6.91 -10.08
C ASP A 332 14.81 -7.84 -10.16
N LEU A 333 13.68 -7.42 -9.56
CA LEU A 333 12.40 -8.12 -9.67
C LEU A 333 11.93 -8.23 -11.13
N GLU A 334 11.93 -7.13 -11.88
CA GLU A 334 11.51 -7.09 -13.29
C GLU A 334 12.42 -7.93 -14.20
N GLY A 335 13.70 -8.04 -13.87
CA GLY A 335 14.68 -8.84 -14.58
C GLY A 335 14.53 -10.36 -14.38
N PHE A 336 14.01 -10.80 -13.23
CA PHE A 336 13.90 -12.23 -12.90
C PHE A 336 12.85 -12.95 -13.75
N GLN A 337 13.25 -14.08 -14.35
CA GLN A 337 12.42 -14.88 -15.25
C GLN A 337 11.84 -16.11 -14.54
N TYR A 338 10.68 -16.58 -15.01
CA TYR A 338 10.03 -17.80 -14.48
C TYR A 338 10.92 -19.04 -14.65
N GLU A 339 11.66 -19.12 -15.75
CA GLU A 339 12.50 -20.27 -16.11
C GLU A 339 13.83 -20.34 -15.33
N SER A 340 14.10 -19.41 -14.40
CA SER A 340 15.37 -19.33 -13.65
C SER A 340 15.72 -20.61 -12.88
N HIS A 341 14.72 -21.39 -12.45
CA HIS A 341 14.94 -22.67 -11.76
C HIS A 341 15.18 -23.85 -12.72
N GLY A 342 15.07 -23.65 -14.03
CA GLY A 342 15.26 -24.67 -15.05
C GLY A 342 14.38 -25.90 -14.81
N ARG A 343 15.00 -27.08 -14.63
CA ARG A 343 14.29 -28.36 -14.38
C ARG A 343 14.00 -28.64 -12.90
N LYS A 344 14.38 -27.74 -11.98
CA LYS A 344 14.27 -27.95 -10.53
C LYS A 344 12.92 -27.45 -10.00
N THR A 345 11.85 -28.15 -10.36
CA THR A 345 10.45 -27.73 -10.12
C THR A 345 9.83 -28.20 -8.81
N GLY A 346 10.62 -28.73 -7.87
CA GLY A 346 10.13 -29.10 -6.53
C GLY A 346 9.72 -27.89 -5.69
N THR A 347 9.21 -28.12 -4.48
CA THR A 347 8.75 -27.06 -3.56
C THR A 347 9.44 -27.23 -2.20
N ASN A 348 10.56 -26.51 -1.99
CA ASN A 348 11.43 -26.63 -0.82
C ASN A 348 11.42 -25.34 0.02
N LEU A 349 10.34 -25.13 0.76
CA LEU A 349 10.19 -23.94 1.61
C LEU A 349 11.20 -23.91 2.77
N TYR A 350 11.73 -25.06 3.19
CA TYR A 350 12.83 -25.11 4.14
C TYR A 350 14.09 -24.43 3.60
N ALA A 351 14.47 -24.67 2.33
CA ALA A 351 15.65 -24.04 1.74
C ALA A 351 15.52 -22.51 1.71
N ALA A 352 14.34 -21.99 1.38
CA ALA A 352 14.02 -20.57 1.42
C ALA A 352 14.20 -19.97 2.82
N LEU A 353 13.61 -20.58 3.86
CA LEU A 353 13.74 -20.10 5.24
C LEU A 353 15.16 -20.31 5.80
N ASN A 354 15.86 -21.37 5.40
CA ASN A 354 17.25 -21.59 5.76
C ASN A 354 18.15 -20.49 5.18
N ARG A 355 17.86 -20.00 3.97
CA ARG A 355 18.56 -18.85 3.39
C ARG A 355 18.36 -17.58 4.23
N VAL A 356 17.14 -17.32 4.69
CA VAL A 356 16.86 -16.21 5.64
C VAL A 356 17.62 -16.41 6.96
N THR A 357 17.72 -17.64 7.46
CA THR A 357 18.47 -17.98 8.68
C THR A 357 19.95 -17.61 8.55
N GLU A 358 20.57 -17.88 7.40
CA GLU A 358 21.95 -17.51 7.10
C GLU A 358 22.17 -15.99 7.13
N LEU A 359 21.22 -15.23 6.56
CA LEU A 359 21.27 -13.76 6.52
C LEU A 359 21.12 -13.13 7.91
N ILE A 360 20.16 -13.60 8.71
CA ILE A 360 19.98 -13.13 10.08
C ILE A 360 21.22 -13.47 10.92
N SER A 361 21.80 -14.66 10.74
CA SER A 361 23.07 -15.04 11.39
C SER A 361 24.23 -14.12 10.98
N TYR A 362 24.30 -13.70 9.70
CA TYR A 362 25.27 -12.71 9.24
C TYR A 362 25.09 -11.35 9.93
N PHE A 363 23.86 -10.84 10.02
CA PHE A 363 23.59 -9.56 10.69
C PHE A 363 23.86 -9.62 12.19
N LYS A 364 23.53 -10.73 12.85
CA LYS A 364 23.83 -10.96 14.28
C LYS A 364 25.33 -10.91 14.56
N ARG A 365 26.16 -11.54 13.70
CA ARG A 365 27.63 -11.48 13.81
C ARG A 365 28.17 -10.06 13.70
N ASN A 366 27.48 -9.22 12.94
CA ASN A 366 27.83 -7.82 12.69
C ASN A 366 26.86 -6.85 13.40
N ARG A 367 26.47 -7.17 14.64
CA ARG A 367 25.39 -6.47 15.36
C ARG A 367 25.61 -4.97 15.56
N ALA A 368 26.86 -4.54 15.76
CA ALA A 368 27.19 -3.16 16.07
C ALA A 368 27.06 -2.23 14.84
N THR A 369 27.36 -2.73 13.65
CA THR A 369 27.26 -1.95 12.41
C THR A 369 25.87 -2.01 11.78
N ASN A 370 25.10 -3.07 12.06
CA ASN A 370 23.79 -3.28 11.47
C ASN A 370 22.62 -2.94 12.39
N HIS A 371 22.85 -2.40 13.60
CA HIS A 371 21.78 -2.10 14.55
C HIS A 371 20.86 -3.30 14.80
N PHE A 372 21.45 -4.50 14.92
CA PHE A 372 20.70 -5.76 14.87
C PHE A 372 19.62 -5.86 15.96
N ASN A 373 19.90 -5.38 17.16
CA ASN A 373 18.98 -5.43 18.30
C ASN A 373 17.83 -4.41 18.20
N GLU A 374 17.90 -3.48 17.25
CA GLU A 374 16.92 -2.41 17.00
C GLU A 374 16.18 -2.66 15.67
N THR A 375 16.57 -3.68 14.90
CA THR A 375 16.05 -3.92 13.55
C THR A 375 14.96 -4.99 13.58
N GLN A 376 13.76 -4.62 13.14
CA GLN A 376 12.65 -5.55 13.01
C GLN A 376 12.76 -6.37 11.72
N ASN A 377 12.36 -7.64 11.78
CA ASN A 377 12.44 -8.56 10.66
C ASN A 377 11.03 -9.03 10.28
N ILE A 378 10.64 -8.81 9.04
CA ILE A 378 9.36 -9.25 8.49
C ILE A 378 9.62 -10.30 7.42
N ILE A 379 9.00 -11.46 7.55
CA ILE A 379 9.04 -12.53 6.55
C ILE A 379 7.66 -12.60 5.91
N VAL A 380 7.59 -12.44 4.59
CA VAL A 380 6.38 -12.56 3.78
C VAL A 380 6.52 -13.79 2.90
N ILE A 381 5.64 -14.77 3.10
CA ILE A 381 5.62 -16.04 2.36
C ILE A 381 4.37 -16.08 1.49
N ALA A 382 4.53 -16.24 0.17
CA ALA A 382 3.44 -16.41 -0.78
C ALA A 382 3.57 -17.76 -1.50
N THR A 383 2.67 -18.70 -1.21
CA THR A 383 2.76 -20.11 -1.68
C THR A 383 1.39 -20.80 -1.61
N ASP A 384 1.27 -21.96 -2.24
CA ASP A 384 0.12 -22.88 -2.07
C ASP A 384 0.28 -23.81 -0.84
N GLY A 385 1.47 -23.85 -0.20
CA GLY A 385 1.75 -24.65 0.99
C GLY A 385 2.01 -26.13 0.72
N TYR A 386 2.27 -26.55 -0.50
CA TYR A 386 2.63 -27.94 -0.82
C TYR A 386 4.13 -28.18 -0.82
N SER A 387 4.83 -27.86 0.28
CA SER A 387 6.24 -28.21 0.38
C SER A 387 6.42 -29.74 0.36
N ASN A 388 7.06 -30.24 -0.70
CA ASN A 388 7.16 -31.66 -1.04
C ASN A 388 8.60 -32.19 -1.04
N THR A 389 9.58 -31.30 -0.89
CA THR A 389 11.01 -31.62 -0.88
C THR A 389 11.71 -30.90 0.28
N GLY A 390 12.82 -31.47 0.77
CA GLY A 390 13.58 -30.91 1.88
C GLY A 390 13.08 -31.32 3.28
N LYS A 391 13.47 -30.53 4.29
CA LYS A 391 13.07 -30.74 5.69
C LYS A 391 11.78 -29.97 6.00
N LYS A 392 11.23 -30.17 7.20
CA LYS A 392 10.11 -29.38 7.71
C LYS A 392 10.50 -27.90 7.81
N PRO A 393 9.78 -26.95 7.16
CA PRO A 393 10.13 -25.53 7.17
C PRO A 393 10.15 -24.89 8.57
N GLN A 394 9.36 -25.43 9.51
CA GLN A 394 9.31 -25.01 10.91
C GLN A 394 10.69 -25.09 11.60
N ILE A 395 11.55 -26.02 11.18
CA ILE A 395 12.90 -26.18 11.74
C ILE A 395 13.74 -24.92 11.49
N ALA A 396 13.72 -24.39 10.28
CA ALA A 396 14.44 -23.16 9.94
C ALA A 396 13.83 -21.95 10.66
N LEU A 397 12.50 -21.91 10.80
CA LEU A 397 11.83 -20.82 11.50
C LEU A 397 12.19 -20.76 13.00
N ASN A 398 12.29 -21.92 13.66
CA ASN A 398 12.72 -21.98 15.06
C ASN A 398 14.18 -21.56 15.22
N GLN A 399 15.05 -21.84 14.23
CA GLN A 399 16.42 -21.32 14.21
C GLN A 399 16.45 -19.78 14.08
N ILE A 400 15.61 -19.20 13.22
CA ILE A 400 15.46 -17.74 13.11
C ILE A 400 15.07 -17.13 14.46
N ARG A 401 14.06 -17.71 15.12
CA ARG A 401 13.62 -17.26 16.47
C ARG A 401 14.75 -17.32 17.49
N SER A 402 15.47 -18.44 17.53
CA SER A 402 16.62 -18.62 18.43
C SER A 402 17.75 -17.62 18.13
N LEU A 403 18.00 -17.27 16.87
CA LEU A 403 18.97 -16.24 16.51
C LEU A 403 18.57 -14.87 17.04
N LEU A 404 17.28 -14.55 17.06
CA LEU A 404 16.74 -13.30 17.59
C LEU A 404 16.58 -13.30 19.12
N GLY A 405 16.90 -14.41 19.80
CA GLY A 405 16.87 -14.52 21.26
C GLY A 405 15.54 -15.01 21.83
N TYR A 406 14.62 -15.47 21.00
CA TYR A 406 13.35 -16.06 21.44
C TYR A 406 13.51 -17.54 21.79
N HIS A 407 12.72 -18.00 22.77
CA HIS A 407 12.72 -19.37 23.25
C HIS A 407 11.55 -20.18 22.65
N ASP A 408 11.81 -21.43 22.28
CA ASP A 408 10.83 -22.36 21.68
C ASP A 408 9.72 -22.80 22.66
N THR A 409 9.78 -22.35 23.92
CA THR A 409 8.81 -22.67 24.98
C THR A 409 7.65 -21.69 25.05
N SER A 410 7.69 -20.59 24.27
CA SER A 410 6.61 -19.60 24.27
C SER A 410 5.33 -20.21 23.67
N ARG A 411 4.22 -20.14 24.43
CA ARG A 411 2.92 -20.70 24.01
C ARG A 411 2.27 -19.90 22.89
N ASP A 412 2.66 -18.63 22.75
CA ASP A 412 2.31 -17.75 21.64
C ASP A 412 3.53 -16.96 21.19
N HIS A 413 3.44 -16.28 20.04
CA HIS A 413 4.53 -15.44 19.52
C HIS A 413 4.36 -13.97 19.95
N THR A 414 3.58 -13.68 21.00
CA THR A 414 3.25 -12.29 21.37
C THR A 414 4.50 -11.50 21.78
N ASP A 415 5.48 -12.17 22.38
CA ASP A 415 6.76 -11.60 22.79
C ASP A 415 7.81 -11.52 21.67
N ASP A 416 7.53 -12.06 20.47
CA ASP A 416 8.41 -12.01 19.30
C ASP A 416 8.41 -10.58 18.69
N THR A 417 8.91 -9.57 19.40
CA THR A 417 8.79 -8.15 19.02
C THR A 417 9.57 -7.75 17.77
N MET A 418 10.66 -8.45 17.47
CA MET A 418 11.56 -8.21 16.31
C MET A 418 11.31 -9.17 15.13
N LEU A 419 10.27 -10.01 15.18
CA LEU A 419 9.96 -10.96 14.11
C LEU A 419 8.46 -11.03 13.83
N ASP A 420 8.07 -10.76 12.59
CA ASP A 420 6.74 -11.05 12.05
C ASP A 420 6.84 -11.98 10.86
N VAL A 421 5.93 -12.95 10.79
CA VAL A 421 5.89 -13.96 9.72
C VAL A 421 4.49 -14.00 9.14
N TYR A 422 4.30 -13.33 8.01
CA TYR A 422 3.06 -13.31 7.25
C TYR A 422 3.08 -14.41 6.19
N VAL A 423 1.99 -15.16 6.10
CA VAL A 423 1.83 -16.30 5.20
C VAL A 423 0.55 -16.13 4.40
N PHE A 424 0.71 -16.05 3.09
CA PHE A 424 -0.37 -15.96 2.10
C PHE A 424 -0.48 -17.30 1.38
N GLY A 425 -1.54 -18.03 1.69
CA GLY A 425 -1.98 -19.20 0.95
C GLY A 425 -2.76 -18.76 -0.29
N ILE A 426 -2.30 -19.14 -1.48
CA ILE A 426 -2.84 -18.61 -2.74
C ILE A 426 -3.42 -19.75 -3.56
N GLY A 427 -4.65 -19.58 -4.03
CA GLY A 427 -5.33 -20.56 -4.87
C GLY A 427 -6.34 -21.42 -4.11
N VAL A 428 -6.98 -22.32 -4.87
CA VAL A 428 -8.10 -23.15 -4.38
C VAL A 428 -7.62 -24.36 -3.58
N GLN A 429 -6.43 -24.87 -3.88
CA GLN A 429 -5.82 -26.00 -3.16
C GLN A 429 -4.68 -25.44 -2.34
N VAL A 430 -4.93 -25.21 -1.05
CA VAL A 430 -3.96 -24.66 -0.12
C VAL A 430 -3.82 -25.60 1.07
N ASN A 431 -2.59 -25.91 1.45
CA ASN A 431 -2.33 -26.68 2.68
C ASN A 431 -2.39 -25.76 3.91
N LYS A 432 -3.60 -25.46 4.35
CA LYS A 432 -3.86 -24.50 5.44
C LYS A 432 -3.19 -24.89 6.76
N ASP A 433 -3.10 -26.18 7.08
CA ASP A 433 -2.43 -26.66 8.30
C ASP A 433 -0.94 -26.34 8.29
N GLN A 434 -0.25 -26.61 7.17
CA GLN A 434 1.16 -26.25 7.03
C GLN A 434 1.35 -24.74 7.15
N LEU A 435 0.55 -23.93 6.44
CA LEU A 435 0.68 -22.48 6.46
C LEU A 435 0.38 -21.87 7.84
N ASN A 436 -0.65 -22.36 8.53
CA ASN A 436 -1.00 -21.91 9.88
C ASN A 436 0.10 -22.21 10.91
N SER A 437 0.89 -23.27 10.69
CA SER A 437 2.02 -23.61 11.57
C SER A 437 3.26 -22.70 11.37
N LEU A 438 3.34 -21.98 10.24
CA LEU A 438 4.45 -21.08 9.93
C LEU A 438 4.16 -19.63 10.33
N ALA A 439 2.90 -19.20 10.18
CA ALA A 439 2.48 -17.84 10.49
C ALA A 439 2.66 -17.48 11.96
N SER A 440 2.89 -16.19 12.24
CA SER A 440 2.99 -15.70 13.61
C SER A 440 1.63 -15.75 14.34
N LYS A 441 1.62 -16.22 15.59
CA LYS A 441 0.41 -16.32 16.43
C LYS A 441 0.52 -15.30 17.54
N LYS A 442 0.07 -14.09 17.24
CA LYS A 442 0.23 -12.90 18.07
C LYS A 442 -1.13 -12.38 18.52
N ARG A 443 -1.19 -11.89 19.76
CA ARG A 443 -2.41 -11.34 20.34
C ARG A 443 -2.94 -10.15 19.54
N GLY A 444 -4.22 -10.22 19.16
CA GLY A 444 -4.90 -9.15 18.41
C GLY A 444 -4.45 -8.99 16.95
N GLU A 445 -3.62 -9.91 16.45
CA GLU A 445 -3.05 -9.83 15.11
C GLU A 445 -3.32 -11.10 14.30
N GLN A 446 -3.35 -10.95 12.98
CA GLN A 446 -3.54 -12.05 12.03
C GLN A 446 -2.37 -12.07 11.04
N HIS A 447 -1.82 -13.26 10.84
CA HIS A 447 -0.62 -13.45 10.00
C HIS A 447 -0.75 -14.56 8.97
N VAL A 448 -1.82 -15.37 9.03
CA VAL A 448 -2.15 -16.33 7.98
C VAL A 448 -3.34 -15.79 7.22
N PHE A 449 -3.25 -15.81 5.90
CA PHE A 449 -4.29 -15.34 4.98
C PHE A 449 -4.42 -16.34 3.84
N VAL A 450 -5.65 -16.57 3.38
CA VAL A 450 -5.93 -17.40 2.22
C VAL A 450 -6.66 -16.55 1.20
N VAL A 451 -6.03 -16.32 0.05
CA VAL A 451 -6.53 -15.47 -1.03
C VAL A 451 -6.79 -16.31 -2.28
N GLU A 452 -7.77 -15.88 -3.08
CA GLU A 452 -8.24 -16.63 -4.24
C GLU A 452 -7.16 -16.81 -5.30
N ASP A 453 -6.43 -15.74 -5.62
CA ASP A 453 -5.38 -15.74 -6.62
C ASP A 453 -4.37 -14.61 -6.39
N PHE A 454 -3.36 -14.55 -7.26
CA PHE A 454 -2.30 -13.54 -7.20
C PHE A 454 -2.75 -12.14 -7.64
N GLN A 455 -3.86 -12.02 -8.38
CA GLN A 455 -4.43 -10.71 -8.73
C GLN A 455 -5.00 -10.06 -7.46
N ILE A 456 -5.79 -10.81 -6.70
CA ILE A 456 -6.33 -10.38 -5.40
C ILE A 456 -5.20 -10.07 -4.41
N LEU A 457 -4.12 -10.85 -4.40
CA LEU A 457 -2.94 -10.53 -3.58
C LEU A 457 -2.38 -9.13 -3.91
N GLY A 458 -2.28 -8.78 -5.19
CA GLY A 458 -1.88 -7.45 -5.62
C GLY A 458 -2.83 -6.34 -5.13
N GLU A 459 -4.15 -6.59 -5.15
CA GLU A 459 -5.15 -5.66 -4.62
C GLU A 459 -5.03 -5.46 -3.10
N VAL A 460 -4.81 -6.54 -2.35
CA VAL A 460 -4.52 -6.51 -0.92
C VAL A 460 -3.32 -5.61 -0.67
N PHE A 461 -2.21 -5.87 -1.35
CA PHE A 461 -0.96 -5.14 -1.14
C PHE A 461 -1.07 -3.65 -1.47
N ASN A 462 -1.83 -3.30 -2.50
CA ASN A 462 -2.17 -1.91 -2.80
C ASN A 462 -3.03 -1.24 -1.71
N SER A 463 -3.77 -2.03 -0.92
CA SER A 463 -4.75 -1.57 0.08
C SER A 463 -4.24 -1.59 1.53
N ILE A 464 -3.02 -2.08 1.81
CA ILE A 464 -2.45 -2.20 3.19
C ILE A 464 -2.33 -0.85 3.93
N ILE A 465 -2.36 0.32 3.27
CA ILE A 465 -2.32 1.58 4.02
C ILE A 465 -3.72 1.90 4.55
N SER A 466 -3.88 1.78 5.87
CA SER A 466 -5.08 2.21 6.59
C SER A 466 -5.13 3.74 6.70
N ASP A 467 -6.22 4.32 6.24
CA ASP A 467 -6.34 5.75 5.97
C ASP A 467 -6.71 6.64 7.13
N LYS A 468 -6.89 6.05 8.30
CA LYS A 468 -7.40 6.74 9.49
C LYS A 468 -6.35 7.02 10.55
N SER A 469 -5.20 6.37 10.47
CA SER A 469 -4.21 6.40 11.54
C SER A 469 -2.96 7.22 11.20
N VAL A 470 -2.65 7.46 9.92
CA VAL A 470 -1.36 8.07 9.55
C VAL A 470 -1.41 9.59 9.38
N THR A 471 -0.64 10.30 10.20
CA THR A 471 -0.25 11.71 10.08
C THR A 471 0.77 11.97 8.96
N MET A 472 0.89 11.06 7.98
CA MET A 472 1.82 11.15 6.86
C MET A 472 1.45 12.31 5.93
N CYS A 473 2.39 13.24 5.75
CA CYS A 473 2.25 14.34 4.80
C CYS A 473 2.50 13.87 3.35
N GLY A 474 1.99 14.59 2.35
CA GLY A 474 2.42 14.44 0.96
C GLY A 474 2.10 13.08 0.34
N VAL A 475 0.98 12.46 0.70
CA VAL A 475 0.52 11.20 0.09
C VAL A 475 -0.68 11.50 -0.82
N ALA A 476 -0.67 10.99 -2.06
CA ALA A 476 -1.81 11.03 -2.97
C ALA A 476 -1.95 9.72 -3.75
N GLN A 477 -3.14 9.43 -4.27
CA GLN A 477 -3.34 8.33 -5.21
C GLN A 477 -2.88 8.74 -6.60
N GLU A 478 -2.29 7.82 -7.36
CA GLU A 478 -2.02 8.02 -8.79
C GLU A 478 -3.27 7.70 -9.63
N ARG A 479 -3.36 8.30 -10.83
CA ARG A 479 -4.53 8.09 -11.71
C ARG A 479 -4.58 6.65 -12.19
N ASP A 480 -5.73 6.02 -11.96
CA ASP A 480 -6.14 4.76 -12.57
C ASP A 480 -7.37 5.04 -13.45
N GLU A 481 -7.34 4.62 -14.71
CA GLU A 481 -8.40 4.88 -15.68
C GLU A 481 -9.74 4.23 -15.30
N HIS A 482 -9.72 3.22 -14.42
CA HIS A 482 -10.89 2.41 -14.07
C HIS A 482 -11.50 2.76 -12.71
N LYS A 483 -10.94 3.73 -11.96
CA LYS A 483 -11.39 4.05 -10.60
C LYS A 483 -11.35 5.55 -10.29
N LEU A 484 -12.30 6.03 -9.48
CA LEU A 484 -12.28 7.38 -8.94
C LEU A 484 -11.08 7.54 -7.99
N THR A 485 -10.07 8.31 -8.40
CA THR A 485 -8.79 8.48 -7.68
C THR A 485 -8.62 9.90 -7.14
N TYR A 486 -8.20 10.01 -5.87
CA TYR A 486 -7.95 11.28 -5.19
C TYR A 486 -6.48 11.67 -5.30
N THR A 487 -6.16 12.39 -6.38
CA THR A 487 -4.80 12.78 -6.77
C THR A 487 -4.26 14.04 -6.08
N ARG A 488 -5.07 14.68 -5.22
CA ARG A 488 -4.79 16.00 -4.63
C ARG A 488 -5.44 16.22 -3.25
N PRO A 489 -5.19 15.35 -2.26
CA PRO A 489 -5.88 15.42 -0.98
C PRO A 489 -5.56 16.65 -0.12
N TRP A 490 -4.46 17.35 -0.37
CA TRP A 490 -4.14 18.60 0.34
C TRP A 490 -4.83 19.82 -0.22
N HIS A 491 -5.38 19.75 -1.43
CA HIS A 491 -5.93 20.92 -2.09
C HIS A 491 -7.25 21.36 -1.47
N VAL A 492 -7.34 22.65 -1.14
CA VAL A 492 -8.56 23.26 -0.62
C VAL A 492 -8.95 24.47 -1.44
N LYS A 493 -10.26 24.74 -1.51
CA LYS A 493 -10.78 26.02 -1.96
C LYS A 493 -11.03 26.92 -0.77
N VAL A 494 -10.65 28.17 -0.89
CA VAL A 494 -10.83 29.21 0.13
C VAL A 494 -11.82 30.23 -0.41
N GLU A 495 -13.03 30.20 0.12
CA GLU A 495 -14.16 31.01 -0.32
C GLU A 495 -14.55 32.05 0.73
N THR A 496 -14.95 33.22 0.26
CA THR A 496 -15.40 34.35 1.09
C THR A 496 -16.71 34.90 0.53
N ILE A 497 -17.61 35.38 1.39
CA ILE A 497 -18.94 35.89 1.00
C ILE A 497 -18.83 37.09 0.01
N SER A 498 -17.72 37.84 0.05
CA SER A 498 -17.54 39.10 -0.69
C SER A 498 -16.71 39.01 -1.98
N LYS A 499 -16.09 37.87 -2.31
CA LYS A 499 -15.11 37.77 -3.41
C LYS A 499 -15.63 36.94 -4.58
N ILE A 500 -15.59 37.53 -5.78
CA ILE A 500 -16.10 36.95 -7.03
C ILE A 500 -15.22 35.78 -7.53
N THR A 501 -13.92 35.75 -7.18
CA THR A 501 -12.99 34.67 -7.59
C THR A 501 -12.38 34.00 -6.35
N PRO A 502 -12.62 32.69 -6.15
CA PRO A 502 -12.08 31.98 -4.99
C PRO A 502 -10.56 31.83 -5.09
N CYS A 503 -9.89 31.83 -3.94
CA CYS A 503 -8.50 31.40 -3.84
C CYS A 503 -8.44 29.90 -3.54
N VAL A 504 -7.24 29.34 -3.60
CA VAL A 504 -6.98 27.96 -3.18
C VAL A 504 -5.87 27.94 -2.14
N GLY A 505 -5.69 26.79 -1.50
CA GLY A 505 -4.66 26.57 -0.49
C GLY A 505 -4.26 25.11 -0.39
N SER A 506 -3.40 24.83 0.58
CA SER A 506 -2.98 23.48 0.94
C SER A 506 -3.17 23.21 2.43
N ILE A 507 -3.69 22.03 2.75
CA ILE A 507 -3.65 21.50 4.11
C ILE A 507 -2.18 21.25 4.47
N VAL A 508 -1.70 21.82 5.56
CA VAL A 508 -0.32 21.58 6.07
C VAL A 508 -0.33 20.84 7.41
N SER A 509 -1.44 20.93 8.16
CA SER A 509 -1.77 20.07 9.29
C SER A 509 -3.30 19.97 9.44
N PRO A 510 -3.85 19.10 10.32
CA PRO A 510 -5.29 19.05 10.56
C PRO A 510 -5.91 20.40 10.97
N ASN A 511 -5.10 21.29 11.55
CA ASN A 511 -5.55 22.57 12.10
C ASN A 511 -5.19 23.79 11.22
N TRP A 512 -4.39 23.61 10.17
CA TRP A 512 -3.80 24.72 9.42
C TRP A 512 -3.83 24.52 7.91
N VAL A 513 -4.23 25.58 7.21
CA VAL A 513 -4.15 25.72 5.75
C VAL A 513 -3.18 26.84 5.39
N LEU A 514 -2.30 26.58 4.43
CA LEU A 514 -1.37 27.55 3.86
C LEU A 514 -1.93 28.10 2.53
N THR A 515 -1.88 29.42 2.36
CA THR A 515 -2.38 30.13 1.17
C THR A 515 -1.69 31.49 0.98
N ALA A 516 -2.11 32.29 0.00
CA ALA A 516 -1.55 33.61 -0.29
C ALA A 516 -2.25 34.73 0.54
N ALA A 517 -1.52 35.78 0.89
CA ALA A 517 -2.02 36.89 1.71
C ALA A 517 -2.95 37.84 0.93
N HIS A 518 -2.65 38.08 -0.35
CA HIS A 518 -3.46 38.92 -1.24
C HIS A 518 -4.87 38.38 -1.45
N CYS A 519 -5.13 37.14 -1.01
CA CYS A 519 -6.44 36.57 -0.97
C CYS A 519 -7.38 37.31 -0.01
N PHE A 520 -6.84 37.90 1.06
CA PHE A 520 -7.60 38.50 2.16
C PHE A 520 -7.37 40.01 2.28
N ALA A 521 -6.13 40.49 2.12
CA ALA A 521 -5.77 41.87 2.39
C ALA A 521 -5.27 42.58 1.11
N ARG A 522 -6.18 43.25 0.39
CA ARG A 522 -5.82 44.16 -0.73
C ARG A 522 -5.87 45.64 -0.34
N VAL A 523 -6.60 45.97 0.72
CA VAL A 523 -6.79 47.32 1.27
C VAL A 523 -6.94 47.17 2.79
N ASN A 524 -6.54 48.20 3.55
CA ASN A 524 -6.49 48.28 5.01
C ASN A 524 -7.87 48.10 5.68
N THR A 525 -8.43 46.89 5.64
CA THR A 525 -9.74 46.52 6.22
C THR A 525 -9.68 45.11 6.79
N ASP A 526 -10.31 44.94 7.95
CA ASP A 526 -10.38 43.71 8.74
C ASP A 526 -10.52 42.42 7.90
N VAL A 527 -9.79 41.39 8.33
CA VAL A 527 -9.92 40.02 7.82
C VAL A 527 -11.42 39.64 7.82
N PRO A 528 -11.97 39.06 6.73
CA PRO A 528 -13.37 38.66 6.68
C PRO A 528 -13.75 37.81 7.89
N PRO A 529 -14.92 38.02 8.52
CA PRO A 529 -15.26 37.40 9.80
C PRO A 529 -15.34 35.86 9.75
N GLN A 530 -15.61 35.28 8.57
CA GLN A 530 -15.66 33.84 8.34
C GLN A 530 -15.21 33.49 6.92
N LEU A 531 -14.26 32.56 6.80
CA LEU A 531 -13.84 31.93 5.54
C LEU A 531 -14.36 30.49 5.50
N TYR A 532 -14.81 30.04 4.34
CA TYR A 532 -15.17 28.64 4.10
C TYR A 532 -14.00 27.92 3.42
N ILE A 533 -13.56 26.82 4.01
CA ILE A 533 -12.44 26.01 3.56
C ILE A 533 -13.02 24.68 3.11
N ILE A 534 -13.11 24.51 1.80
CA ILE A 534 -13.69 23.32 1.17
C ILE A 534 -12.56 22.35 0.85
N HIS A 535 -12.59 21.19 1.50
CA HIS A 535 -11.65 20.08 1.32
C HIS A 535 -12.39 18.83 0.84
N GLY A 536 -11.67 17.76 0.50
CA GLY A 536 -12.30 16.58 -0.11
C GLY A 536 -13.25 15.77 0.79
N GLU A 537 -13.26 16.02 2.10
CA GLU A 537 -14.19 15.38 3.08
C GLU A 537 -15.36 16.29 3.49
N GLY A 538 -15.35 17.57 3.11
CA GLY A 538 -16.39 18.49 3.55
C GLY A 538 -15.93 19.94 3.57
N THR A 539 -16.54 20.72 4.46
CA THR A 539 -16.24 22.15 4.62
C THR A 539 -16.04 22.45 6.09
N VAL A 540 -14.97 23.18 6.39
CA VAL A 540 -14.69 23.75 7.71
C VAL A 540 -14.63 25.27 7.61
N VAL A 541 -14.70 25.97 8.73
CA VAL A 541 -14.62 27.43 8.77
C VAL A 541 -13.35 27.91 9.45
N SER A 542 -12.86 29.08 9.06
CA SER A 542 -11.70 29.69 9.69
C SER A 542 -12.01 30.14 11.12
N ASN A 543 -11.09 29.88 12.03
CA ASN A 543 -11.02 30.49 13.36
C ASN A 543 -10.17 31.78 13.33
N LYS A 544 -9.01 31.72 12.68
CA LYS A 544 -8.05 32.83 12.62
C LYS A 544 -7.29 32.82 11.30
N VAL A 545 -6.98 34.00 10.77
CA VAL A 545 -6.03 34.17 9.66
C VAL A 545 -4.81 34.90 10.18
N VAL A 546 -3.64 34.38 9.85
CA VAL A 546 -2.33 34.98 10.17
C VAL A 546 -1.67 35.34 8.86
N ILE A 547 -1.58 36.63 8.57
CA ILE A 547 -0.84 37.16 7.42
C ILE A 547 0.60 37.42 7.86
N HIS A 548 1.58 37.16 6.98
CA HIS A 548 2.96 37.47 7.29
C HIS A 548 3.13 38.98 7.59
N PRO A 549 3.78 39.37 8.70
CA PRO A 549 3.77 40.76 9.19
C PRO A 549 4.44 41.77 8.23
N LYS A 550 5.33 41.31 7.35
CA LYS A 550 5.99 42.12 6.33
C LYS A 550 5.21 42.26 5.01
N TYR A 551 4.06 41.60 4.88
CA TYR A 551 3.25 41.68 3.68
C TYR A 551 2.65 43.07 3.52
N ASN A 552 2.95 43.75 2.41
CA ASN A 552 2.35 45.04 2.09
C ASN A 552 2.28 45.24 0.57
N ILE A 553 1.08 45.05 0.02
CA ILE A 553 0.83 45.17 -1.43
C ILE A 553 1.09 46.57 -2.01
N ARG A 554 1.09 47.61 -1.17
CA ARG A 554 1.27 49.02 -1.57
C ARG A 554 2.65 49.59 -1.23
N ALA A 555 3.59 48.76 -0.77
CA ALA A 555 4.89 49.26 -0.29
C ALA A 555 5.64 50.11 -1.34
N LEU A 556 5.50 49.78 -2.63
CA LEU A 556 6.13 50.48 -3.75
C LEU A 556 5.19 51.40 -4.54
N GLU A 557 3.97 51.66 -4.05
CA GLU A 557 2.97 52.49 -4.74
C GLU A 557 3.50 53.91 -5.01
N HIS A 558 4.20 54.49 -4.03
CA HIS A 558 4.85 55.80 -4.14
C HIS A 558 5.93 55.89 -5.25
N ARG A 559 6.35 54.76 -5.82
CA ARG A 559 7.36 54.63 -6.89
C ARG A 559 6.77 54.05 -8.18
N ASN A 560 5.47 54.24 -8.38
CA ASN A 560 4.73 53.86 -9.59
C ASN A 560 4.65 52.34 -9.82
N VAL A 561 4.60 51.56 -8.73
CA VAL A 561 4.35 50.11 -8.75
C VAL A 561 3.01 49.84 -8.10
N SER A 562 2.03 49.37 -8.88
CA SER A 562 0.65 49.21 -8.43
C SER A 562 0.46 48.12 -7.37
N GLU A 563 1.21 47.02 -7.47
CA GLU A 563 1.08 45.88 -6.58
C GLU A 563 2.47 45.30 -6.29
N PHE A 564 2.77 45.03 -5.03
CA PHE A 564 4.03 44.45 -4.58
C PHE A 564 3.80 43.20 -3.75
N TYR A 565 4.10 42.04 -4.31
CA TYR A 565 3.73 40.73 -3.75
C TYR A 565 4.79 40.14 -2.80
N ASP A 566 5.60 40.98 -2.16
CA ASP A 566 6.59 40.49 -1.21
C ASP A 566 5.92 39.93 0.05
N TYR A 567 6.41 38.78 0.54
CA TYR A 567 5.81 38.03 1.65
C TYR A 567 4.31 37.72 1.48
N ASP A 568 3.85 37.46 0.25
CA ASP A 568 2.46 37.12 -0.06
C ASP A 568 2.04 35.72 0.43
N VAL A 569 1.99 35.54 1.74
CA VAL A 569 1.69 34.27 2.41
C VAL A 569 0.83 34.49 3.65
N ALA A 570 -0.13 33.58 3.86
CA ALA A 570 -1.01 33.56 5.01
C ALA A 570 -1.30 32.13 5.47
N LEU A 571 -1.49 31.98 6.78
CA LEU A 571 -1.94 30.75 7.42
C LEU A 571 -3.37 30.94 7.91
N VAL A 572 -4.23 29.96 7.63
CA VAL A 572 -5.62 29.92 8.09
C VAL A 572 -5.76 28.79 9.10
N GLN A 573 -6.04 29.15 10.35
CA GLN A 573 -6.37 28.21 11.41
C GLN A 573 -7.85 27.85 11.29
N VAL A 574 -8.18 26.57 11.25
CA VAL A 574 -9.58 26.10 11.23
C VAL A 574 -10.17 26.02 12.64
N ASN A 575 -11.49 26.17 12.76
CA ASN A 575 -12.18 26.05 14.05
C ASN A 575 -12.39 24.60 14.51
N GLN A 576 -12.36 23.65 13.57
CA GLN A 576 -12.49 22.22 13.79
C GLN A 576 -11.44 21.51 12.97
N SER A 577 -10.73 20.55 13.57
CA SER A 577 -9.67 19.81 12.90
C SER A 577 -10.22 19.07 11.68
N ILE A 578 -9.51 19.19 10.56
CA ILE A 578 -9.85 18.52 9.31
C ILE A 578 -9.68 17.00 9.51
N PRO A 579 -10.74 16.20 9.28
CA PRO A 579 -10.63 14.74 9.39
C PRO A 579 -9.75 14.21 8.26
N LEU A 580 -8.69 13.49 8.61
CA LEU A 580 -7.77 12.92 7.63
C LEU A 580 -8.39 11.70 6.92
N SER A 581 -8.25 11.65 5.59
CA SER A 581 -8.75 10.55 4.74
C SER A 581 -7.99 10.51 3.39
N TRP A 582 -8.37 9.68 2.41
CA TRP A 582 -7.84 9.79 1.05
C TRP A 582 -8.20 11.09 0.32
N LYS A 583 -9.20 11.83 0.80
CA LYS A 583 -9.71 13.04 0.16
C LYS A 583 -9.20 14.32 0.82
N ALA A 584 -8.70 14.22 2.06
CA ALA A 584 -8.18 15.33 2.84
C ALA A 584 -6.92 14.91 3.62
N ARG A 585 -5.74 15.39 3.23
CA ARG A 585 -4.44 15.11 3.90
C ARG A 585 -3.48 16.28 3.81
N PRO A 586 -2.55 16.44 4.76
CA PRO A 586 -1.51 17.46 4.65
C PRO A 586 -0.52 17.16 3.53
N ILE A 587 0.05 18.20 2.90
CA ILE A 587 1.25 18.11 2.05
C ILE A 587 2.52 18.28 2.89
N CYS A 588 3.64 17.70 2.47
CA CYS A 588 4.90 17.86 3.22
C CYS A 588 5.47 19.27 3.07
N LEU A 589 5.89 19.86 4.19
CA LEU A 589 6.63 21.11 4.23
C LEU A 589 8.14 20.84 4.40
N PRO A 590 9.01 21.57 3.67
CA PRO A 590 10.46 21.40 3.79
C PRO A 590 10.95 21.80 5.18
N CYS A 591 12.16 21.33 5.52
CA CYS A 591 12.80 21.58 6.80
C CYS A 591 12.02 21.08 8.03
N THR A 592 11.28 19.97 7.85
CA THR A 592 10.51 19.31 8.90
C THR A 592 10.93 17.85 9.05
N VAL A 593 10.79 17.30 10.26
CA VAL A 593 11.06 15.88 10.55
C VAL A 593 10.16 14.96 9.70
N PRO A 594 8.84 15.23 9.52
CA PRO A 594 8.02 14.46 8.57
C PRO A 594 8.55 14.49 7.14
N ALA A 595 9.09 15.63 6.67
CA ALA A 595 9.70 15.69 5.34
C ALA A 595 11.03 14.94 5.26
N ASP A 596 11.86 14.96 6.30
CA ASP A 596 13.12 14.20 6.39
C ASP A 596 12.84 12.69 6.30
N ARG A 597 11.84 12.24 7.07
CA ARG A 597 11.34 10.86 7.03
C ARG A 597 10.72 10.50 5.68
N ALA A 598 9.91 11.38 5.08
CA ALA A 598 9.32 11.17 3.76
C ALA A 598 10.37 11.07 2.64
N MET A 599 11.50 11.76 2.79
CA MET A 599 12.66 11.62 1.90
C MET A 599 13.58 10.46 2.29
N LYS A 600 13.32 9.77 3.40
CA LYS A 600 14.15 8.71 4.04
C LYS A 600 15.61 9.13 4.25
N THR A 601 15.77 10.36 4.68
CA THR A 601 17.04 10.90 5.16
C THR A 601 17.06 10.85 6.69
N VAL A 602 18.25 10.94 7.29
CA VAL A 602 18.42 10.92 8.75
C VAL A 602 19.25 12.12 9.15
N ASN A 603 18.78 12.86 10.14
CA ASN A 603 19.47 14.02 10.72
C ASN A 603 19.93 15.01 9.65
N SER A 604 19.12 15.18 8.61
CA SER A 604 19.47 16.12 7.56
C SER A 604 19.22 17.56 8.02
N THR A 605 19.89 18.49 7.36
CA THR A 605 19.76 19.93 7.58
C THR A 605 18.75 20.53 6.61
N CYS A 606 18.18 21.69 6.96
CA CYS A 606 17.30 22.43 6.05
C CYS A 606 17.97 22.75 4.70
N GLN A 607 19.29 22.97 4.69
CA GLN A 607 20.05 23.19 3.46
C GLN A 607 20.19 21.91 2.61
N GLN A 608 20.32 20.75 3.25
CA GLN A 608 20.28 19.46 2.55
C GLN A 608 18.89 19.20 1.95
N HIS A 609 17.79 19.52 2.66
CA HIS A 609 16.44 19.48 2.08
C HIS A 609 16.33 20.35 0.83
N ARG A 610 16.89 21.58 0.86
CA ARG A 610 16.85 22.47 -0.30
C ARG A 610 17.58 21.88 -1.50
N LYS A 611 18.78 21.34 -1.30
CA LYS A 611 19.56 20.68 -2.36
C LYS A 611 18.86 19.44 -2.90
N GLU A 612 18.19 18.66 -2.05
CA GLU A 612 17.50 17.44 -2.45
C GLU A 612 16.22 17.70 -3.25
N LEU A 613 15.47 18.73 -2.87
CA LEU A 613 14.20 19.11 -3.49
C LEU A 613 14.39 20.02 -4.71
N LEU A 614 15.41 20.87 -4.71
CA LEU A 614 15.76 21.75 -5.84
C LEU A 614 17.20 21.46 -6.30
N PRO A 615 17.47 20.27 -6.86
CA PRO A 615 18.83 19.82 -7.17
C PRO A 615 19.41 20.43 -8.45
N HIS A 616 18.58 21.03 -9.30
CA HIS A 616 18.95 21.49 -10.63
C HIS A 616 18.55 22.96 -10.85
N GLU A 617 19.29 23.64 -11.72
CA GLU A 617 18.99 25.02 -12.14
C GLU A 617 17.59 25.14 -12.77
N GLU A 618 17.10 24.06 -13.38
CA GLU A 618 15.71 23.89 -13.84
C GLU A 618 15.13 22.62 -13.21
N THR A 619 14.21 22.77 -12.25
CA THR A 619 13.61 21.64 -11.51
C THR A 619 12.13 21.48 -11.85
N ALA A 620 11.71 20.28 -12.28
CA ALA A 620 10.31 19.98 -12.60
C ALA A 620 9.41 20.07 -11.35
N ALA A 621 8.30 20.78 -11.47
CA ALA A 621 7.34 21.02 -10.40
C ALA A 621 5.90 20.96 -10.89
N PHE A 622 4.96 20.97 -9.96
CA PHE A 622 3.53 20.87 -10.23
C PHE A 622 2.75 21.89 -9.42
N PHE A 623 1.61 22.28 -9.97
CA PHE A 623 0.56 22.99 -9.25
C PHE A 623 -0.81 22.39 -9.59
N ILE A 624 -1.82 22.74 -8.81
CA ILE A 624 -3.21 22.34 -9.07
C ILE A 624 -3.95 23.54 -9.63
N HIS A 625 -4.39 23.42 -10.86
CA HIS A 625 -5.16 24.43 -11.55
C HIS A 625 -6.62 24.43 -11.06
N LYS A 626 -7.37 25.51 -11.27
CA LYS A 626 -8.76 25.72 -10.80
C LYS A 626 -9.79 24.73 -11.36
N ASP A 627 -9.49 24.10 -12.49
CA ASP A 627 -10.24 22.94 -13.02
C ASP A 627 -9.90 21.63 -12.29
N ALA A 628 -9.11 21.74 -11.23
CA ALA A 628 -8.61 20.68 -10.38
C ALA A 628 -7.58 19.76 -11.07
N ALA A 629 -7.09 20.08 -12.27
CA ALA A 629 -6.04 19.33 -12.92
C ALA A 629 -4.67 19.64 -12.33
N ARG A 630 -3.84 18.59 -12.15
CA ARG A 630 -2.41 18.75 -11.88
C ARG A 630 -1.71 19.19 -13.18
N LYS A 631 -0.98 20.29 -13.14
CA LYS A 631 -0.23 20.85 -14.27
C LYS A 631 1.25 20.87 -13.93
N GLN A 632 2.09 20.53 -14.91
CA GLN A 632 3.55 20.54 -14.76
C GLN A 632 4.14 21.89 -15.19
N THR A 633 5.09 22.38 -14.41
CA THR A 633 5.91 23.56 -14.67
C THR A 633 7.36 23.30 -14.26
N HIS A 634 8.25 24.27 -14.43
CA HIS A 634 9.64 24.17 -13.99
C HIS A 634 10.05 25.39 -13.18
N ILE A 635 10.79 25.16 -12.10
CA ILE A 635 11.36 26.18 -11.22
C ILE A 635 12.76 26.52 -11.73
N HIS A 636 12.99 27.79 -12.02
CA HIS A 636 14.29 28.33 -12.45
C HIS A 636 15.05 28.87 -11.25
N THR A 637 16.20 28.28 -10.95
CA THR A 637 17.10 28.63 -9.85
C THR A 637 18.50 28.97 -10.37
N ASP A 638 19.37 29.46 -9.49
CA ASP A 638 20.77 29.77 -9.77
C ASP A 638 20.99 30.52 -11.09
N SER A 639 21.74 29.96 -12.05
CA SER A 639 22.09 30.65 -13.30
C SER A 639 20.89 30.89 -14.24
N GLN A 640 19.81 30.12 -14.12
CA GLN A 640 18.62 30.28 -14.95
C GLN A 640 17.66 31.34 -14.42
N ARG A 641 17.70 31.63 -13.11
CA ARG A 641 16.78 32.57 -12.44
C ARG A 641 16.78 33.98 -13.07
N PRO A 642 17.92 34.64 -13.36
CA PRO A 642 17.92 36.00 -13.91
C PRO A 642 17.14 36.12 -15.23
N SER A 643 17.26 35.13 -16.12
CA SER A 643 16.55 35.11 -17.39
C SER A 643 15.03 35.00 -17.24
N CYS A 644 14.59 34.25 -16.21
CA CYS A 644 13.19 34.08 -15.86
C CYS A 644 12.60 35.38 -15.31
N VAL A 645 13.31 35.99 -14.34
CA VAL A 645 12.89 37.21 -13.66
C VAL A 645 12.88 38.44 -14.57
N GLU A 646 13.77 38.51 -15.55
CA GLU A 646 13.82 39.61 -16.52
C GLU A 646 12.49 39.83 -17.25
N LYS A 647 11.69 38.77 -17.43
CA LYS A 647 10.35 38.85 -18.05
C LYS A 647 9.34 39.62 -17.20
N ALA A 648 9.55 39.78 -15.89
CA ALA A 648 8.67 40.61 -15.05
C ALA A 648 8.79 42.10 -15.38
N ARG A 649 9.87 42.56 -16.02
CA ARG A 649 10.07 43.97 -16.37
C ARG A 649 8.95 44.53 -17.24
N GLN A 650 8.30 43.69 -18.05
CA GLN A 650 7.16 44.08 -18.88
C GLN A 650 5.92 44.50 -18.09
N THR A 651 5.85 44.14 -16.81
CA THR A 651 4.72 44.47 -15.92
C THR A 651 4.90 45.80 -15.19
N LEU A 652 6.11 46.36 -15.20
CA LEU A 652 6.41 47.63 -14.55
C LEU A 652 5.98 48.80 -15.43
N THR A 653 5.19 49.71 -14.85
CA THR A 653 4.78 50.94 -15.54
C THR A 653 5.93 51.95 -15.53
N ARG A 654 6.32 52.45 -16.70
CA ARG A 654 7.37 53.49 -16.82
C ARG A 654 6.77 54.90 -16.71
N PRO A 655 7.48 55.87 -16.11
CA PRO A 655 8.79 55.74 -15.46
C PRO A 655 8.70 55.16 -14.03
N THR A 656 9.68 54.34 -13.65
CA THR A 656 9.88 53.88 -12.26
C THR A 656 11.38 53.80 -11.98
N ASN A 657 11.79 54.09 -10.75
CA ASN A 657 13.16 53.94 -10.26
C ASN A 657 13.35 52.63 -9.45
N VAL A 658 12.38 51.72 -9.48
CA VAL A 658 12.47 50.41 -8.84
C VAL A 658 13.34 49.48 -9.68
N THR A 659 14.34 48.87 -9.04
CA THR A 659 15.18 47.85 -9.69
C THR A 659 14.42 46.52 -9.76
N LEU A 660 14.81 45.66 -10.69
CA LEU A 660 14.13 44.37 -10.85
C LEU A 660 14.32 43.47 -9.62
N ASP A 661 15.49 43.52 -8.98
CA ASP A 661 15.78 42.75 -7.77
C ASP A 661 14.97 43.24 -6.56
N GLU A 662 14.65 44.55 -6.51
CA GLU A 662 13.75 45.12 -5.51
C GLU A 662 12.30 44.69 -5.76
N TYR A 663 11.87 44.64 -7.03
CA TYR A 663 10.53 44.21 -7.39
C TYR A 663 10.31 42.70 -7.24
N ILE A 664 11.35 41.90 -7.54
CA ILE A 664 11.32 40.43 -7.51
C ILE A 664 12.44 39.90 -6.60
N PRO A 665 12.28 40.03 -5.27
CA PRO A 665 13.31 39.59 -4.32
C PRO A 665 13.55 38.07 -4.39
N ASP A 666 14.69 37.62 -3.86
CA ASP A 666 15.13 36.21 -3.83
C ASP A 666 14.17 35.24 -3.10
N ARG A 667 13.15 35.76 -2.42
CA ARG A 667 12.08 34.96 -1.83
C ARG A 667 10.95 34.62 -2.79
N LEU A 668 11.01 35.09 -4.03
CA LEU A 668 10.13 34.65 -5.11
C LEU A 668 10.87 33.64 -6.00
N LEU A 669 10.31 32.43 -6.09
CA LEU A 669 10.63 31.44 -7.12
C LEU A 669 9.98 31.87 -8.43
N CYS A 670 10.65 31.61 -9.55
CA CYS A 670 10.16 31.91 -10.89
C CYS A 670 9.91 30.61 -11.66
N THR A 671 8.72 30.48 -12.27
CA THR A 671 8.34 29.35 -13.12
C THR A 671 7.79 29.83 -14.46
N GLY A 672 7.59 28.91 -15.40
CA GLY A 672 7.13 29.20 -16.76
C GLY A 672 8.15 28.79 -17.81
N GLY A 673 7.79 28.90 -19.09
CA GLY A 673 8.55 28.32 -20.22
C GLY A 673 10.01 28.82 -20.35
N SER A 674 10.83 28.06 -21.06
CA SER A 674 12.16 28.46 -21.52
C SER A 674 12.12 28.82 -23.02
N SER A 675 13.27 29.17 -23.62
CA SER A 675 13.35 29.44 -25.08
C SER A 675 12.98 28.23 -25.94
N GLY A 676 13.09 27.00 -25.41
CA GLY A 676 12.83 25.74 -26.12
C GLY A 676 11.53 25.01 -25.73
N TYR A 677 10.95 25.28 -24.55
CA TYR A 677 9.80 24.53 -24.03
C TYR A 677 8.73 25.44 -23.40
N GLN A 678 7.46 25.19 -23.74
CA GLN A 678 6.30 25.86 -23.15
C GLN A 678 5.80 25.06 -21.95
N TYR A 679 5.95 25.60 -20.75
CA TYR A 679 5.44 25.00 -19.52
C TYR A 679 4.12 25.62 -19.09
N ALA A 680 3.34 24.89 -18.30
CA ALA A 680 2.05 25.41 -17.86
C ALA A 680 2.21 26.58 -16.88
N ILE A 681 1.27 27.53 -16.96
CA ILE A 681 1.18 28.69 -16.06
C ILE A 681 -0.17 28.73 -15.33
N THR A 682 -0.17 29.45 -14.22
CA THR A 682 -1.32 29.60 -13.33
C THR A 682 -2.38 30.57 -13.87
N CYS A 683 -3.60 30.42 -13.38
CA CYS A 683 -4.72 31.32 -13.66
C CYS A 683 -5.15 32.08 -12.41
N ARG A 684 -5.89 33.18 -12.63
CA ARG A 684 -6.77 33.70 -11.57
C ARG A 684 -7.73 32.60 -11.10
N GLY A 685 -7.63 32.25 -9.81
CA GLY A 685 -8.28 31.09 -9.20
C GLY A 685 -7.30 30.04 -8.66
N ASP A 686 -6.05 30.03 -9.12
CA ASP A 686 -5.00 29.13 -8.64
C ASP A 686 -4.14 29.77 -7.52
N SER A 687 -4.34 31.08 -7.30
CA SER A 687 -3.66 31.88 -6.29
C SER A 687 -3.81 31.29 -4.88
N GLY A 688 -2.69 31.24 -4.16
CA GLY A 688 -2.56 30.60 -2.85
C GLY A 688 -2.32 29.09 -2.91
N GLY A 689 -2.37 28.47 -4.09
CA GLY A 689 -2.16 27.04 -4.27
C GLY A 689 -0.73 26.62 -3.96
N SER A 690 -0.54 25.32 -3.74
CA SER A 690 0.78 24.72 -3.57
C SER A 690 1.52 24.64 -4.90
N LEU A 691 2.76 25.15 -4.95
CA LEU A 691 3.79 24.73 -5.90
C LEU A 691 4.59 23.60 -5.25
N PHE A 692 4.54 22.40 -5.82
CA PHE A 692 5.06 21.20 -5.19
C PHE A 692 5.80 20.28 -6.15
N LEU A 693 6.60 19.40 -5.57
CA LEU A 693 7.46 18.44 -6.26
C LEU A 693 7.06 17.02 -5.83
N GLN A 694 7.39 16.03 -6.65
CA GLN A 694 7.25 14.62 -6.29
C GLN A 694 8.64 14.01 -6.11
N LYS A 695 8.86 13.36 -4.97
CA LYS A 695 10.10 12.63 -4.65
C LYS A 695 9.73 11.37 -3.88
N ARG A 696 10.21 10.19 -4.31
CA ARG A 696 9.92 8.89 -3.66
C ARG A 696 8.43 8.65 -3.41
N ASN A 697 7.58 8.94 -4.41
CA ASN A 697 6.11 8.87 -4.32
C ASN A 697 5.47 9.73 -3.21
N ARG A 698 6.22 10.70 -2.68
CA ARG A 698 5.75 11.70 -1.72
C ARG A 698 5.76 13.08 -2.37
N TYR A 699 4.89 13.96 -1.88
CA TYR A 699 4.66 15.30 -2.42
C TYR A 699 5.09 16.38 -1.43
N PHE A 700 5.93 17.29 -1.90
CA PHE A 700 6.56 18.33 -1.07
C PHE A 700 6.22 19.70 -1.63
N GLN A 701 5.55 20.53 -0.83
CA GLN A 701 5.30 21.91 -1.21
C GLN A 701 6.56 22.74 -1.01
N VAL A 702 7.04 23.40 -2.05
CA VAL A 702 8.23 24.28 -1.98
C VAL A 702 7.88 25.75 -2.20
N GLY A 703 6.67 26.03 -2.70
CA GLY A 703 6.19 27.40 -2.80
C GLY A 703 4.68 27.58 -2.70
N VAL A 704 4.27 28.84 -2.60
CA VAL A 704 2.87 29.29 -2.65
C VAL A 704 2.66 30.12 -3.91
N VAL A 705 1.69 29.74 -4.73
CA VAL A 705 1.32 30.47 -5.96
C VAL A 705 0.89 31.89 -5.59
N SER A 706 1.63 32.89 -6.08
CA SER A 706 1.37 34.29 -5.76
C SER A 706 0.75 35.03 -6.96
N TRP A 707 1.54 35.30 -8.01
CA TRP A 707 1.10 36.08 -9.17
C TRP A 707 1.84 35.69 -10.46
N GLY A 708 1.39 36.18 -11.61
CA GLY A 708 2.03 35.89 -12.91
C GLY A 708 1.96 37.06 -13.89
N THR A 709 2.83 37.05 -14.91
CA THR A 709 3.02 38.16 -15.85
C THR A 709 1.92 38.28 -16.90
N THR A 710 1.18 37.19 -17.16
CA THR A 710 0.20 37.13 -18.24
C THR A 710 -1.01 36.31 -17.82
N ASN A 711 -2.21 36.87 -18.00
CA ASN A 711 -3.46 36.19 -17.66
C ASN A 711 -4.06 35.50 -18.89
N VAL A 712 -3.54 34.32 -19.25
CA VAL A 712 -4.03 33.51 -20.40
C VAL A 712 -5.43 32.93 -20.20
N CYS A 713 -6.00 33.12 -19.01
CA CYS A 713 -7.28 32.53 -18.61
C CYS A 713 -8.41 33.56 -18.64
N ASP A 714 -8.09 34.81 -18.97
CA ASP A 714 -9.06 35.85 -19.27
C ASP A 714 -9.57 35.67 -20.71
N ARG A 715 -10.84 35.26 -20.83
CA ARG A 715 -11.47 35.08 -22.15
C ARG A 715 -11.96 36.38 -22.77
N LEU A 716 -11.88 37.50 -22.03
CA LEU A 716 -12.29 38.82 -22.50
C LEU A 716 -11.22 39.48 -23.39
N ASP A 717 -9.95 39.10 -23.23
CA ASP A 717 -8.85 39.59 -24.08
C ASP A 717 -8.76 38.79 -25.40
N PRO A 718 -9.04 39.41 -26.57
CA PRO A 718 -8.95 38.74 -27.87
C PRO A 718 -7.55 38.20 -28.19
N ALA A 719 -6.48 38.84 -27.70
CA ALA A 719 -5.10 38.41 -27.93
C ALA A 719 -4.75 37.12 -27.17
N MET A 720 -5.48 36.85 -26.08
CA MET A 720 -5.25 35.68 -25.21
C MET A 720 -6.09 34.46 -25.59
N LYS A 721 -7.09 34.59 -26.47
CA LYS A 721 -7.97 33.47 -26.89
C LYS A 721 -7.24 32.26 -27.51
N LYS A 722 -6.06 32.48 -28.09
CA LYS A 722 -5.24 31.41 -28.71
C LYS A 722 -4.32 30.69 -27.72
N TYR A 723 -4.20 31.20 -26.50
CA TYR A 723 -3.36 30.65 -25.45
C TYR A 723 -4.21 29.95 -24.38
N SER A 724 -3.58 29.08 -23.61
CA SER A 724 -4.20 28.44 -22.45
C SER A 724 -3.17 28.23 -21.36
N SER A 725 -3.59 27.89 -20.15
CA SER A 725 -2.67 27.52 -19.06
C SER A 725 -1.65 26.46 -19.51
N GLY A 726 -2.04 25.47 -20.32
CA GLY A 726 -1.14 24.42 -20.82
C GLY A 726 -0.38 24.77 -22.10
N LYS A 727 -0.68 25.90 -22.74
CA LYS A 727 0.01 26.41 -23.93
C LYS A 727 0.11 27.94 -23.87
N PRO A 728 0.94 28.47 -22.96
CA PRO A 728 1.05 29.91 -22.78
C PRO A 728 2.04 30.54 -23.77
N PRO A 729 2.06 31.90 -23.86
CA PRO A 729 3.11 32.61 -24.56
C PRO A 729 4.51 32.27 -24.02
N PRO A 730 5.57 32.28 -24.86
CA PRO A 730 6.94 31.96 -24.42
C PRO A 730 7.48 32.85 -23.30
N ASP A 731 6.99 34.09 -23.19
CA ASP A 731 7.42 35.07 -22.18
C ASP A 731 6.57 35.07 -20.90
N ALA A 732 5.56 34.20 -20.80
CA ALA A 732 4.72 34.13 -19.62
C ALA A 732 5.46 33.46 -18.45
N ARG A 733 5.45 34.10 -17.29
CA ARG A 733 6.07 33.61 -16.05
C ARG A 733 5.10 33.70 -14.88
N ASP A 734 5.28 32.81 -13.92
CA ASP A 734 4.62 32.87 -12.62
C ASP A 734 5.67 33.00 -11.50
N PHE A 735 5.26 33.66 -10.42
CA PHE A 735 6.07 33.90 -9.24
C PHE A 735 5.39 33.31 -8.01
N HIS A 736 6.20 32.69 -7.15
CA HIS A 736 5.74 31.92 -6.00
C HIS A 736 6.59 32.23 -4.79
N ILE A 737 6.01 32.28 -3.59
CA ILE A 737 6.78 32.49 -2.35
C ILE A 737 7.61 31.24 -2.06
N ASP A 738 8.94 31.38 -1.96
CA ASP A 738 9.88 30.32 -1.57
C ASP A 738 9.72 29.99 -0.08
N LEU A 739 9.22 28.79 0.23
CA LEU A 739 9.00 28.39 1.62
C LEU A 739 10.30 28.39 2.43
N PHE A 740 11.43 28.00 1.84
CA PHE A 740 12.72 27.98 2.54
C PHE A 740 13.13 29.36 3.04
N LYS A 741 12.68 30.44 2.38
CA LYS A 741 13.00 31.83 2.73
C LYS A 741 12.09 32.43 3.81
N ILE A 742 11.03 31.72 4.21
CA ILE A 742 10.08 32.14 5.26
C ILE A 742 9.97 31.15 6.42
N MET A 743 10.93 30.21 6.53
CA MET A 743 10.93 29.16 7.56
C MET A 743 10.81 29.67 9.00
N PRO A 744 11.47 30.77 9.43
CA PRO A 744 11.30 31.27 10.79
C PRO A 744 9.84 31.57 11.15
N TRP A 745 9.09 32.18 10.22
CA TRP A 745 7.68 32.50 10.43
C TRP A 745 6.80 31.25 10.43
N LEU A 746 7.11 30.26 9.58
CA LEU A 746 6.40 28.97 9.60
C LEU A 746 6.66 28.19 10.89
N LYS A 747 7.90 28.15 11.37
CA LYS A 747 8.30 27.53 12.65
C LYS A 747 7.53 28.14 13.83
N GLU A 748 7.44 29.46 13.88
CA GLU A 748 6.72 30.20 14.93
C GLU A 748 5.24 29.78 15.04
N HIS A 749 4.57 29.61 13.90
CA HIS A 749 3.12 29.40 13.88
C HIS A 749 2.72 27.92 13.83
N LEU A 750 3.52 27.07 13.19
CA LEU A 750 3.23 25.65 12.98
C LEU A 750 4.02 24.73 13.92
N GLY A 751 5.00 25.24 14.67
CA GLY A 751 5.89 24.42 15.50
C GLY A 751 5.21 23.60 16.61
N LYS A 752 3.95 23.91 16.93
CA LYS A 752 3.13 23.11 17.86
C LYS A 752 2.50 21.89 17.20
N ASP A 753 2.20 21.98 15.90
CA ASP A 753 1.52 20.92 15.13
C ASP A 753 2.50 20.12 14.26
N ILE A 754 3.66 20.70 13.90
CA ILE A 754 4.66 20.12 13.01
C ILE A 754 6.05 20.26 13.64
N GLN A 755 6.77 19.14 13.73
CA GLN A 755 8.14 19.14 14.21
C GLN A 755 9.09 19.60 13.09
N PHE A 756 9.74 20.75 13.30
CA PHE A 756 10.75 21.27 12.38
C PHE A 756 12.15 20.72 12.70
N LEU A 757 13.03 20.72 11.70
CA LEU A 757 14.43 20.40 11.90
C LEU A 757 15.12 21.48 12.77
N PRO A 758 16.10 21.09 13.61
CA PRO A 758 16.88 22.03 14.39
C PRO A 758 17.61 23.01 13.48
N ASP A 759 17.76 24.25 13.95
CA ASP A 759 18.62 25.22 13.27
C ASP A 759 20.08 24.80 13.50
N VAL A 760 20.86 24.78 12.42
CA VAL A 760 22.31 24.52 12.50
C VAL A 760 22.95 25.86 12.82
N ASP A 761 23.56 25.97 14.00
CA ASP A 761 24.37 27.13 14.41
C ASP A 761 25.57 27.37 13.48
#